data_AF-A0A9W6CPH4-F1
#
_entry.id   AF-A0A9W6CPH4-F1
#
_cell.length_a   1.000
_cell.length_b   1.000
_cell.length_c   1.000
_cell.angle_alpha   90.00
_cell.angle_beta   90.00
_cell.angle_gamma   90.00
#
_symmetry.space_group_name_H-M   'P 1'
#
loop_
_entity.id
_entity.type
_entity.pdbx_description
1 polymer ?
#
loop_
_entity_poly.entity_id
_entity_poly.type
_entity_poly.pdbx_seq_one_letter_code
_entity_poly.pdbx_strand_id
1 'polypeptide(L)'
;MQRIAESASGPSVQSIVALLIDWAGQALVVAAVLTVLARILVYLPLYRDYRTPSGRPAITRSVGFLIILIAAFVASGAFNVDDWFPEFAPDVDFGGFAVLAVAVGLVGSAILSIGFASFPVVDAKVLAPNGGSNEAWAIEVLDQISSTHREGSSQAKVRARSNRTDLGDVIKVADRSGSGMTALVAWLLQLFLNSAPWLVQVTILDGMNATATLRRNNHVVEEAQLQLHVGDAGEDHHRKLLIMASSFAAMGIASRYSDITGFYGVERWQSAAYANLAMQTTDDERIAYIEAALIDDPSNLLAEYEELIDTVDDPTNDVALSELMERLEPMIVVASNLWGEGLMDLVVSPSQWHFALADRVEAHREAEPDAAMEPPLLMLRLMDWYLGAAGNWLAWQTVAGGPPDDEEDDEVALRRLNVALVLTTFAGLLVRDDVLRRIRDGEEVDRLRMRAALSDRVLGAWAQPHHGDELQERLGEWFDLALGTTNPDVRFLLACTYCHEALRTDDQAERAELVEAVVSCVAYARFSRFYRDWAFQDPELRLLGSEPELRERALSDIASAWEIQRFSAVSTVFPPQALADPAWIDARAIAAIDVGAHDDLGELWRVADGAEILRAARSVGAPDLDERAVLRAVRHLLDDAGHDLISFAITGEHGRQELVDGVAAAVFWVPDDDERAKAAAFVDRLLQQVANVTSNGESEAG
;
A
#
# COMPACT_ATOMS: atom_id res chain seq x y z
N MET A 1 -5.51 -43.98 -81.47
CA MET A 1 -6.32 -44.20 -80.25
C MET A 1 -5.68 -45.16 -79.24
N GLN A 2 -4.36 -45.41 -79.30
CA GLN A 2 -3.62 -46.25 -78.34
C GLN A 2 -2.50 -45.47 -77.61
N ARG A 3 -2.64 -44.12 -77.55
CA ARG A 3 -1.76 -43.19 -76.83
C ARG A 3 -2.51 -42.28 -75.83
N ILE A 4 -3.74 -42.67 -75.45
CA ILE A 4 -4.56 -41.94 -74.47
C ILE A 4 -4.82 -42.81 -73.21
N ALA A 5 -4.32 -44.04 -73.18
CA ALA A 5 -4.58 -44.98 -72.08
C ALA A 5 -3.42 -45.14 -71.07
N GLU A 6 -2.31 -44.40 -71.22
CA GLU A 6 -1.15 -44.50 -70.29
C GLU A 6 -0.97 -43.28 -69.37
N SER A 7 -1.82 -42.24 -69.43
CA SER A 7 -1.66 -41.02 -68.61
C SER A 7 -2.66 -40.88 -67.46
N ALA A 8 -3.20 -41.99 -66.94
CA ALA A 8 -4.18 -41.94 -65.84
C ALA A 8 -3.78 -42.82 -64.66
N SER A 9 -2.50 -42.86 -64.30
CA SER A 9 -2.11 -43.10 -62.90
C SER A 9 -1.91 -41.74 -62.26
N GLY A 10 -3.00 -41.12 -61.80
CA GLY A 10 -2.90 -39.96 -60.92
C GLY A 10 -2.01 -40.31 -59.72
N PRO A 11 -1.27 -39.34 -59.16
CA PRO A 11 -0.38 -39.60 -58.04
C PRO A 11 -1.16 -40.33 -56.94
N SER A 12 -0.62 -41.45 -56.48
CA SER A 12 -1.21 -42.21 -55.37
C SER A 12 -1.44 -41.27 -54.16
N VAL A 13 -2.46 -41.51 -53.35
CA VAL A 13 -2.71 -40.70 -52.14
C VAL A 13 -1.45 -40.61 -51.27
N GLN A 14 -0.64 -41.67 -51.24
CA GLN A 14 0.65 -41.70 -50.53
C GLN A 14 1.69 -40.73 -51.11
N SER A 15 1.77 -40.57 -52.43
CA SER A 15 2.69 -39.60 -53.05
C SER A 15 2.25 -38.17 -52.85
N ILE A 16 0.93 -37.87 -52.85
CA ILE A 16 0.42 -36.52 -52.54
C ILE A 16 0.73 -36.16 -51.08
N VAL A 17 0.51 -37.11 -50.15
CA VAL A 17 0.83 -36.90 -48.73
C VAL A 17 2.33 -36.71 -48.51
N ALA A 18 3.19 -37.49 -49.18
CA ALA A 18 4.65 -37.31 -49.08
C ALA A 18 5.10 -35.94 -49.59
N LEU A 19 4.51 -35.46 -50.69
CA LEU A 19 4.83 -34.17 -51.30
C LEU A 19 4.31 -32.98 -50.45
N LEU A 20 3.15 -33.13 -49.81
CA LEU A 20 2.67 -32.19 -48.79
C LEU A 20 3.59 -32.12 -47.56
N ILE A 21 4.10 -33.27 -47.10
CA ILE A 21 5.02 -33.33 -45.96
C ILE A 21 6.34 -32.66 -46.31
N ASP A 22 6.88 -32.89 -47.50
CA ASP A 22 8.14 -32.26 -47.93
C ASP A 22 7.98 -30.74 -48.08
N TRP A 23 6.90 -30.29 -48.72
CA TRP A 23 6.55 -28.86 -48.82
C TRP A 23 6.40 -28.20 -47.45
N ALA A 24 5.66 -28.83 -46.53
CA ALA A 24 5.52 -28.31 -45.17
C ALA A 24 6.86 -28.28 -44.42
N GLY A 25 7.73 -29.29 -44.64
CA GLY A 25 9.07 -29.34 -44.08
C GLY A 25 9.96 -28.20 -44.58
N GLN A 26 9.96 -27.93 -45.88
CA GLN A 26 10.71 -26.83 -46.47
C GLN A 26 10.18 -25.45 -46.02
N ALA A 27 8.86 -25.26 -46.00
CA ALA A 27 8.25 -24.03 -45.47
C ALA A 27 8.63 -23.81 -43.99
N LEU A 28 8.65 -24.88 -43.17
CA LEU A 28 9.09 -24.79 -41.79
C LEU A 28 10.56 -24.37 -41.68
N VAL A 29 11.46 -24.90 -42.52
CA VAL A 29 12.87 -24.50 -42.54
C VAL A 29 13.03 -23.03 -42.93
N VAL A 30 12.33 -22.55 -43.96
CA VAL A 30 12.38 -21.14 -44.38
C VAL A 30 11.87 -20.22 -43.25
N ALA A 31 10.75 -20.56 -42.62
CA ALA A 31 10.22 -19.82 -41.49
C ALA A 31 11.16 -19.81 -40.28
N ALA A 32 11.83 -20.94 -40.00
CA ALA A 32 12.84 -21.04 -38.96
C ALA A 32 14.04 -20.13 -39.24
N VAL A 33 14.58 -20.14 -40.47
CA VAL A 33 15.70 -19.27 -40.87
C VAL A 33 15.34 -17.78 -40.72
N LEU A 34 14.15 -17.39 -41.19
CA LEU A 34 13.66 -16.01 -41.06
C LEU A 34 13.44 -15.59 -39.60
N THR A 35 13.01 -16.51 -38.75
CA THR A 35 12.86 -16.26 -37.30
C THR A 35 14.21 -16.16 -36.60
N VAL A 36 15.18 -17.01 -36.96
CA VAL A 36 16.56 -16.90 -36.47
C VAL A 36 17.15 -15.55 -36.87
N LEU A 37 16.93 -15.13 -38.12
CA LEU A 37 17.36 -13.81 -38.57
C LEU A 37 16.70 -12.70 -37.73
N ALA A 38 15.39 -12.81 -37.46
CA ALA A 38 14.69 -11.87 -36.60
C ALA A 38 15.33 -11.78 -35.21
N ARG A 39 15.81 -12.90 -34.64
CA ARG A 39 16.55 -12.88 -33.37
C ARG A 39 17.92 -12.23 -33.48
N ILE A 40 18.65 -12.50 -34.55
CA ILE A 40 19.97 -11.89 -34.75
C ILE A 40 19.83 -10.37 -34.83
N LEU A 41 18.78 -9.88 -35.50
CA LEU A 41 18.47 -8.46 -35.62
C LEU A 41 18.18 -7.80 -34.26
N VAL A 42 17.63 -8.53 -33.27
CA VAL A 42 17.37 -8.00 -31.91
C VAL A 42 18.66 -7.53 -31.21
N TYR A 43 19.82 -8.09 -31.57
CA TYR A 43 21.12 -7.68 -31.02
C TYR A 43 21.66 -6.38 -31.63
N LEU A 44 21.02 -5.84 -32.67
CA LEU A 44 21.46 -4.57 -33.26
C LEU A 44 21.01 -3.37 -32.40
N PRO A 45 21.81 -2.29 -32.33
CA PRO A 45 21.51 -1.12 -31.50
C PRO A 45 20.13 -0.50 -31.75
N LEU A 46 19.68 -0.49 -33.01
CA LEU A 46 18.39 0.08 -33.41
C LEU A 46 17.20 -0.59 -32.71
N TYR A 47 17.24 -1.91 -32.52
CA TYR A 47 16.18 -2.66 -31.85
C TYR A 47 16.35 -2.65 -30.33
N ARG A 48 17.61 -2.58 -29.86
CA ARG A 48 17.96 -2.53 -28.43
C ARG A 48 17.47 -1.27 -27.74
N ASP A 49 17.52 -0.12 -28.41
CA ASP A 49 17.23 1.17 -27.79
C ASP A 49 15.80 1.68 -28.11
N TYR A 50 15.00 0.86 -28.80
CA TYR A 50 13.62 1.19 -29.18
C TYR A 50 12.70 1.34 -27.96
N ARG A 51 11.97 2.47 -27.93
CA ARG A 51 10.92 2.81 -26.95
C ARG A 51 9.54 2.60 -27.57
N THR A 52 8.61 2.02 -26.81
CA THR A 52 7.25 1.74 -27.33
C THR A 52 6.28 1.47 -26.19
N PRO A 53 4.97 1.69 -26.38
CA PRO A 53 3.94 1.21 -25.45
C PRO A 53 3.96 -0.32 -25.35
N SER A 54 3.81 -0.84 -24.14
CA SER A 54 3.87 -2.26 -23.73
C SER A 54 2.92 -3.19 -24.49
N GLY A 55 1.80 -2.67 -25.02
CA GLY A 55 0.82 -3.42 -25.81
C GLY A 55 1.17 -3.62 -27.30
N ARG A 56 1.90 -2.69 -27.92
CA ARG A 56 2.33 -2.77 -29.35
C ARG A 56 3.19 -4.02 -29.68
N PRO A 57 4.11 -4.48 -28.81
CA PRO A 57 4.94 -5.66 -29.03
C PRO A 57 4.15 -6.94 -29.36
N ALA A 58 2.98 -7.15 -28.75
CA ALA A 58 2.16 -8.33 -29.02
C ALA A 58 1.60 -8.32 -30.45
N ILE A 59 1.19 -7.14 -30.92
CA ILE A 59 0.66 -6.93 -32.27
C ILE A 59 1.79 -7.10 -33.29
N THR A 60 2.94 -6.43 -33.09
CA THR A 60 4.08 -6.53 -34.01
C THR A 60 4.62 -7.95 -34.08
N ARG A 61 4.67 -8.68 -32.95
CA ARG A 61 5.04 -10.10 -32.94
C ARG A 61 4.07 -10.93 -33.78
N SER A 62 2.76 -10.75 -33.59
CA SER A 62 1.73 -11.52 -34.31
C SER A 62 1.74 -11.24 -35.81
N VAL A 63 1.85 -9.97 -36.20
CA VAL A 63 1.93 -9.54 -37.60
C VAL A 63 3.23 -10.03 -38.25
N GLY A 64 4.37 -9.86 -37.58
CA GLY A 64 5.67 -10.33 -38.08
C GLY A 64 5.69 -11.85 -38.29
N PHE A 65 5.12 -12.61 -37.35
CA PHE A 65 4.95 -14.06 -37.50
C PHE A 65 4.08 -14.45 -38.68
N LEU A 66 2.93 -13.80 -38.84
CA LEU A 66 2.01 -14.07 -39.93
C LEU A 66 2.69 -13.82 -41.29
N ILE A 67 3.44 -12.71 -41.41
CA ILE A 67 4.19 -12.38 -42.64
C ILE A 67 5.25 -13.45 -42.93
N ILE A 68 6.02 -13.88 -41.93
CA ILE A 68 7.05 -14.93 -42.11
C ILE A 68 6.42 -16.24 -42.56
N LEU A 69 5.30 -16.66 -41.95
CA LEU A 69 4.63 -17.91 -42.31
C LEU A 69 4.11 -17.85 -43.76
N ILE A 70 3.42 -16.78 -44.13
CA ILE A 70 2.92 -16.59 -45.50
C ILE A 70 4.08 -16.59 -46.50
N ALA A 71 5.15 -15.83 -46.22
CA ALA A 71 6.34 -15.79 -47.05
C ALA A 71 6.99 -17.17 -47.23
N ALA A 72 7.10 -17.95 -46.15
CA ALA A 72 7.69 -19.28 -46.18
C ALA A 72 6.85 -20.28 -47.00
N PHE A 73 5.53 -20.26 -46.84
CA PHE A 73 4.62 -21.09 -47.63
C PHE A 73 4.65 -20.73 -49.12
N VAL A 74 4.66 -19.43 -49.46
CA VAL A 74 4.73 -18.96 -50.85
C VAL A 74 6.10 -19.28 -51.47
N ALA A 75 7.20 -19.06 -50.75
CA ALA A 75 8.55 -19.38 -51.22
C ALA A 75 8.69 -20.89 -51.46
N SER A 76 8.30 -21.72 -50.50
CA SER A 76 8.36 -23.18 -50.64
C SER A 76 7.42 -23.69 -51.74
N GLY A 77 6.24 -23.09 -51.90
CA GLY A 77 5.34 -23.39 -53.01
C GLY A 77 6.01 -23.09 -54.35
N ALA A 78 6.59 -21.90 -54.49
CA ALA A 78 7.30 -21.45 -55.70
C ALA A 78 8.52 -22.32 -56.07
N PHE A 79 9.26 -22.83 -55.07
CA PHE A 79 10.41 -23.72 -55.30
C PHE A 79 10.04 -25.15 -55.73
N ASN A 80 8.83 -25.63 -55.39
CA ASN A 80 8.39 -26.99 -55.74
C ASN A 80 7.35 -27.01 -56.87
N VAL A 81 7.06 -25.87 -57.53
CA VAL A 81 5.99 -25.82 -58.55
C VAL A 81 6.20 -26.84 -59.66
N ASP A 82 7.45 -27.10 -60.05
CA ASP A 82 7.79 -28.09 -61.08
C ASP A 82 7.35 -29.51 -60.69
N ASP A 83 7.32 -29.83 -59.39
CA ASP A 83 6.87 -31.12 -58.85
C ASP A 83 5.33 -31.21 -58.69
N TRP A 84 4.67 -30.07 -58.44
CA TRP A 84 3.22 -29.99 -58.26
C TRP A 84 2.44 -29.84 -59.57
N PHE A 85 3.00 -29.07 -60.52
CA PHE A 85 2.32 -28.62 -61.74
C PHE A 85 3.28 -28.59 -62.95
N PRO A 86 3.79 -29.76 -63.38
CA PRO A 86 4.76 -29.85 -64.49
C PRO A 86 4.22 -29.31 -65.84
N GLU A 87 2.90 -29.20 -65.98
CA GLU A 87 2.24 -28.67 -67.20
C GLU A 87 2.22 -27.12 -67.27
N PHE A 88 2.45 -26.43 -66.15
CA PHE A 88 2.36 -24.96 -66.04
C PHE A 88 3.73 -24.26 -65.95
N ALA A 89 4.83 -25.03 -65.95
CA ALA A 89 6.19 -24.56 -65.70
C ALA A 89 6.82 -23.57 -66.72
N PRO A 90 6.50 -23.57 -68.04
CA PRO A 90 7.33 -22.80 -68.97
C PRO A 90 7.02 -21.29 -69.06
N ASP A 91 5.84 -20.83 -68.65
CA ASP A 91 5.37 -19.45 -68.93
C ASP A 91 5.24 -18.52 -67.71
N VAL A 92 5.51 -19.01 -66.49
CA VAL A 92 5.37 -18.23 -65.25
C VAL A 92 6.71 -18.14 -64.52
N ASP A 93 7.17 -16.92 -64.19
CA ASP A 93 8.42 -16.68 -63.45
C ASP A 93 8.29 -17.00 -61.96
N PHE A 94 8.23 -18.29 -61.62
CA PHE A 94 8.16 -18.77 -60.25
C PHE A 94 9.42 -18.41 -59.43
N GLY A 95 10.58 -18.24 -60.09
CA GLY A 95 11.80 -17.73 -59.45
C GLY A 95 11.63 -16.31 -58.91
N GLY A 96 10.99 -15.42 -59.69
CA GLY A 96 10.63 -14.07 -59.25
C GLY A 96 9.69 -14.06 -58.04
N PHE A 97 8.69 -14.95 -57.99
CA PHE A 97 7.80 -15.09 -56.83
C PHE A 97 8.52 -15.58 -55.58
N ALA A 98 9.47 -16.52 -55.72
CA ALA A 98 10.29 -16.98 -54.59
C ALA A 98 11.16 -15.86 -54.02
N VAL A 99 11.80 -15.06 -54.87
CA VAL A 99 12.61 -13.90 -54.44
C VAL A 99 11.75 -12.84 -53.74
N LEU A 100 10.57 -12.54 -54.30
CA LEU A 100 9.63 -11.61 -53.69
C LEU A 100 9.15 -12.11 -52.32
N ALA A 101 8.82 -13.40 -52.20
CA ALA A 101 8.41 -14.01 -50.94
C ALA A 101 9.53 -13.94 -49.89
N VAL A 102 10.78 -14.19 -50.25
CA VAL A 102 11.93 -14.01 -49.35
C VAL A 102 12.07 -12.56 -48.92
N ALA A 103 11.95 -11.59 -49.84
CA ALA A 103 12.03 -10.17 -49.51
C ALA A 103 10.91 -9.73 -48.53
N VAL A 104 9.67 -10.18 -48.74
CA VAL A 104 8.56 -9.97 -47.81
C VAL A 104 8.83 -10.65 -46.47
N GLY A 105 9.40 -11.86 -46.49
CA GLY A 105 9.84 -12.58 -45.29
C GLY A 105 10.87 -11.81 -44.47
N LEU A 106 11.83 -11.13 -45.11
CA LEU A 106 12.81 -10.26 -44.43
C LEU A 106 12.16 -9.06 -43.76
N VAL A 107 11.14 -8.45 -44.38
CA VAL A 107 10.33 -7.39 -43.75
C VAL A 107 9.58 -7.95 -42.54
N GLY A 108 9.01 -9.16 -42.67
CA GLY A 108 8.40 -9.89 -41.56
C GLY A 108 9.38 -10.13 -40.41
N SER A 109 10.63 -10.52 -40.71
CA SER A 109 11.70 -10.68 -39.72
C SER A 109 12.01 -9.37 -39.00
N ALA A 110 12.14 -8.25 -39.70
CA ALA A 110 12.37 -6.95 -39.07
C ALA A 110 11.22 -6.54 -38.13
N ILE A 111 9.96 -6.72 -38.56
CA ILE A 111 8.78 -6.44 -37.73
C ILE A 111 8.75 -7.36 -36.50
N LEU A 112 9.07 -8.65 -36.70
CA LEU A 112 9.13 -9.63 -35.62
C LEU A 112 10.25 -9.30 -34.62
N SER A 113 11.40 -8.80 -35.09
CA SER A 113 12.50 -8.33 -34.23
C SER A 113 12.07 -7.21 -33.31
N ILE A 114 11.24 -6.26 -33.79
CA ILE A 114 10.67 -5.22 -32.92
C ILE A 114 9.85 -5.89 -31.83
N GLY A 115 8.93 -6.79 -32.18
CA GLY A 115 8.07 -7.50 -31.20
C GLY A 115 8.85 -8.33 -30.18
N PHE A 116 9.95 -8.98 -30.59
CA PHE A 116 10.83 -9.71 -29.67
C PHE A 116 11.66 -8.79 -28.79
N ALA A 117 12.13 -7.67 -29.32
CA ALA A 117 12.98 -6.74 -28.59
C ALA A 117 12.18 -5.97 -27.54
N SER A 118 10.91 -5.64 -27.82
CA SER A 118 10.12 -4.71 -27.03
C SER A 118 9.10 -5.36 -26.09
N PHE A 119 9.12 -6.66 -25.85
CA PHE A 119 8.16 -7.29 -24.92
C PHE A 119 8.49 -6.99 -23.44
N PRO A 120 7.55 -6.51 -22.59
CA PRO A 120 7.81 -6.14 -21.19
C PRO A 120 7.77 -7.36 -20.24
N VAL A 121 8.31 -8.51 -20.67
CA VAL A 121 8.44 -9.70 -19.80
C VAL A 121 9.83 -9.77 -19.22
N VAL A 122 9.88 -9.96 -17.91
CA VAL A 122 11.10 -10.09 -17.12
C VAL A 122 11.26 -11.49 -16.58
N ASP A 123 12.49 -11.98 -16.63
CA ASP A 123 12.98 -13.16 -15.93
C ASP A 123 13.97 -12.72 -14.84
N ALA A 124 14.16 -13.53 -13.81
CA ALA A 124 15.05 -13.22 -12.71
C ALA A 124 16.01 -14.36 -12.42
N LYS A 125 17.24 -14.00 -12.04
CA LYS A 125 18.25 -14.93 -11.56
C LYS A 125 18.92 -14.36 -10.32
N VAL A 126 18.79 -15.06 -9.20
CA VAL A 126 19.43 -14.66 -7.94
C VAL A 126 20.55 -15.65 -7.60
N LEU A 127 21.74 -15.12 -7.35
CA LEU A 127 22.91 -15.85 -6.84
C LEU A 127 23.07 -15.54 -5.36
N ALA A 128 23.06 -16.58 -4.54
CA ALA A 128 23.31 -16.51 -3.11
C ALA A 128 24.80 -16.28 -2.82
N PRO A 129 25.18 -15.90 -1.58
CA PRO A 129 26.58 -15.61 -1.22
C PRO A 129 27.55 -16.78 -1.46
N ASN A 130 27.04 -18.02 -1.42
CA ASN A 130 27.82 -19.23 -1.73
C ASN A 130 27.99 -19.47 -3.25
N GLY A 131 27.52 -18.57 -4.10
CA GLY A 131 27.52 -18.68 -5.56
C GLY A 131 26.42 -19.59 -6.14
N GLY A 132 25.58 -20.19 -5.29
CA GLY A 132 24.46 -21.03 -5.71
C GLY A 132 23.30 -20.21 -6.27
N SER A 133 22.64 -20.72 -7.31
CA SER A 133 21.40 -20.11 -7.80
C SER A 133 20.26 -20.38 -6.83
N ASN A 134 19.49 -19.35 -6.46
CA ASN A 134 18.31 -19.47 -5.60
C ASN A 134 17.04 -19.13 -6.38
N GLU A 135 16.25 -20.15 -6.73
CA GLU A 135 15.01 -20.00 -7.48
C GLU A 135 13.90 -19.34 -6.66
N ALA A 136 13.85 -19.57 -5.34
CA ALA A 136 12.81 -19.00 -4.49
C ALA A 136 12.93 -17.47 -4.42
N TRP A 137 14.15 -16.97 -4.23
CA TRP A 137 14.42 -15.54 -4.25
C TRP A 137 14.21 -14.91 -5.62
N ALA A 138 14.45 -15.63 -6.71
CA ALA A 138 14.13 -15.15 -8.05
C ALA A 138 12.61 -14.97 -8.25
N ILE A 139 11.79 -15.89 -7.73
CA ILE A 139 10.33 -15.75 -7.75
C ILE A 139 9.89 -14.55 -6.91
N GLU A 140 10.50 -14.35 -5.74
CA GLU A 140 10.22 -13.22 -4.86
C GLU A 140 10.53 -11.88 -5.55
N VAL A 141 11.69 -11.74 -6.21
CA VAL A 141 12.01 -10.54 -7.01
C VAL A 141 10.98 -10.30 -8.11
N LEU A 142 10.56 -11.36 -8.81
CA LEU A 142 9.57 -11.24 -9.89
C LEU A 142 8.19 -10.81 -9.38
N ASP A 143 7.76 -11.35 -8.24
CA ASP A 143 6.52 -10.95 -7.58
C ASP A 143 6.61 -9.49 -7.13
N GLN A 144 7.73 -9.11 -6.53
CA GLN A 144 8.00 -7.73 -6.11
C GLN A 144 8.05 -6.75 -7.28
N ILE A 145 8.65 -7.09 -8.43
CA ILE A 145 8.62 -6.25 -9.63
C ILE A 145 7.17 -6.01 -10.08
N SER A 146 6.34 -7.05 -10.02
CA SER A 146 4.91 -6.90 -10.35
C SER A 146 4.14 -6.07 -9.33
N SER A 147 4.56 -6.08 -8.06
CA SER A 147 3.91 -5.29 -7.00
C SER A 147 4.45 -3.87 -6.89
N THR A 148 5.66 -3.58 -7.36
CA THR A 148 6.25 -2.22 -7.37
C THR A 148 5.40 -1.25 -8.20
N HIS A 149 4.71 -1.75 -9.23
CA HIS A 149 3.66 -1.02 -9.95
C HIS A 149 2.34 -1.13 -9.20
N ARG A 150 2.24 -0.47 -8.04
CA ARG A 150 1.14 -0.69 -7.09
C ARG A 150 -0.23 -0.34 -7.67
N GLU A 151 -0.30 0.62 -8.59
CA GLU A 151 -1.55 1.22 -9.03
C GLU A 151 -1.45 1.46 -10.56
N GLY A 152 -2.45 1.09 -11.39
CA GLY A 152 -2.46 1.34 -12.85
C GLY A 152 -2.71 0.16 -13.81
N SER A 153 -3.82 0.30 -14.58
CA SER A 153 -4.33 -0.37 -15.80
C SER A 153 -4.29 -1.91 -16.00
N SER A 154 -5.40 -2.42 -16.53
CA SER A 154 -5.58 -3.80 -17.03
C SER A 154 -4.82 -4.11 -18.32
N GLN A 155 -4.08 -3.15 -18.91
CA GLN A 155 -3.52 -3.28 -20.25
C GLN A 155 -1.98 -3.28 -20.31
N ALA A 156 -1.30 -2.60 -19.39
CA ALA A 156 0.17 -2.45 -19.38
C ALA A 156 0.76 -2.82 -18.01
N LYS A 157 1.46 -3.96 -17.92
CA LYS A 157 2.21 -4.39 -16.73
C LYS A 157 3.53 -5.02 -17.14
N VAL A 158 4.54 -4.90 -16.30
CA VAL A 158 5.68 -5.82 -16.34
C VAL A 158 5.15 -7.21 -16.05
N ARG A 159 5.22 -8.09 -17.05
CA ARG A 159 4.73 -9.46 -16.91
C ARG A 159 5.86 -10.29 -16.35
N ALA A 160 5.78 -10.60 -15.06
CA ALA A 160 6.64 -11.59 -14.44
C ALA A 160 6.25 -12.99 -14.94
N ARG A 161 7.23 -13.77 -15.40
CA ARG A 161 7.03 -15.19 -15.70
C ARG A 161 7.83 -16.02 -14.71
N SER A 162 7.13 -16.67 -13.77
CA SER A 162 7.73 -17.79 -13.04
C SER A 162 8.14 -18.85 -14.06
N ASN A 163 9.42 -19.20 -14.09
CA ASN A 163 9.98 -20.14 -15.05
C ASN A 163 9.59 -21.61 -14.79
N ARG A 164 8.59 -21.86 -13.94
CA ARG A 164 7.90 -23.16 -13.81
C ARG A 164 6.56 -23.02 -14.54
N THR A 165 6.25 -23.69 -15.66
CA THR A 165 6.12 -25.16 -15.68
C THR A 165 6.14 -25.87 -17.05
N ASP A 166 6.09 -25.25 -18.24
CA ASP A 166 5.74 -26.06 -19.46
C ASP A 166 6.81 -26.24 -20.54
N LEU A 167 7.92 -25.49 -20.55
CA LEU A 167 8.83 -25.50 -21.70
C LEU A 167 10.28 -25.83 -21.35
N GLY A 168 10.85 -25.18 -20.32
CA GLY A 168 12.21 -25.47 -19.85
C GLY A 168 12.34 -26.85 -19.18
N ASP A 169 11.34 -27.25 -18.41
CA ASP A 169 11.29 -28.58 -17.79
C ASP A 169 10.99 -29.66 -18.81
N VAL A 170 10.16 -29.39 -19.84
CA VAL A 170 10.00 -30.28 -20.98
C VAL A 170 11.32 -30.45 -21.74
N ILE A 171 12.15 -29.40 -21.88
CA ILE A 171 13.50 -29.52 -22.47
C ILE A 171 14.39 -30.41 -21.61
N LYS A 172 14.46 -30.16 -20.29
CA LYS A 172 15.31 -30.95 -19.37
C LYS A 172 14.84 -32.41 -19.23
N VAL A 173 13.53 -32.64 -19.22
CA VAL A 173 12.92 -33.99 -19.20
C VAL A 173 13.08 -34.66 -20.56
N ALA A 174 12.94 -33.93 -21.67
CA ALA A 174 13.16 -34.46 -23.02
C ALA A 174 14.61 -34.91 -23.22
N ASP A 175 15.57 -34.09 -22.79
CA ASP A 175 17.01 -34.37 -22.83
C ASP A 175 17.36 -35.60 -21.96
N ARG A 176 16.69 -35.77 -20.81
CA ARG A 176 16.79 -36.98 -19.98
C ARG A 176 16.03 -38.20 -20.53
N SER A 177 14.98 -38.00 -21.34
CA SER A 177 14.16 -39.06 -21.93
C SER A 177 14.70 -39.62 -23.25
N GLY A 178 15.70 -38.97 -23.86
CA GLY A 178 16.30 -39.39 -25.13
C GLY A 178 15.41 -39.21 -26.37
N SER A 179 14.25 -38.56 -26.25
CA SER A 179 13.34 -38.28 -27.36
C SER A 179 13.76 -37.01 -28.11
N GLY A 180 14.45 -37.19 -29.24
CA GLY A 180 14.92 -36.08 -30.09
C GLY A 180 13.80 -35.18 -30.64
N MET A 181 12.57 -35.70 -30.79
CA MET A 181 11.42 -34.94 -31.28
C MET A 181 10.89 -33.92 -30.25
N THR A 182 10.81 -34.29 -28.97
CA THR A 182 10.39 -33.36 -27.90
C THR A 182 11.43 -32.29 -27.63
N ALA A 183 12.72 -32.63 -27.72
CA ALA A 183 13.81 -31.67 -27.65
C ALA A 183 13.78 -30.67 -28.83
N LEU A 184 13.51 -31.15 -30.06
CA LEU A 184 13.36 -30.30 -31.24
C LEU A 184 12.14 -29.37 -31.13
N VAL A 185 10.98 -29.88 -30.71
CA VAL A 185 9.76 -29.07 -30.51
C VAL A 185 9.98 -27.99 -29.46
N ALA A 186 10.66 -28.32 -28.37
CA ALA A 186 10.89 -27.36 -27.30
C ALA A 186 12.00 -26.35 -27.65
N TRP A 187 13.03 -26.75 -28.41
CA TRP A 187 13.99 -25.83 -29.03
C TRP A 187 13.31 -24.89 -30.03
N LEU A 188 12.42 -25.40 -30.89
CA LEU A 188 11.63 -24.60 -31.82
C LEU A 188 10.73 -23.61 -31.08
N LEU A 189 10.01 -24.05 -30.04
CA LEU A 189 9.20 -23.16 -29.21
C LEU A 189 10.06 -22.09 -28.52
N GLN A 190 11.21 -22.47 -27.97
CA GLN A 190 12.14 -21.51 -27.38
C GLN A 190 12.71 -20.56 -28.44
N LEU A 191 12.85 -20.98 -29.71
CA LEU A 191 13.32 -20.19 -30.85
C LEU A 191 12.25 -19.26 -31.44
N PHE A 192 10.98 -19.67 -31.45
CA PHE A 192 9.87 -18.87 -31.94
C PHE A 192 9.31 -17.91 -30.88
N LEU A 193 9.41 -18.21 -29.58
CA LEU A 193 8.61 -17.46 -28.60
C LEU A 193 9.34 -16.34 -27.84
N ASN A 194 10.69 -16.26 -27.91
CA ASN A 194 11.57 -15.34 -27.14
C ASN A 194 10.87 -14.77 -25.89
N SER A 195 10.65 -15.63 -24.91
CA SER A 195 9.57 -15.40 -23.94
C SER A 195 9.83 -14.29 -22.93
N ALA A 196 11.09 -13.91 -22.71
CA ALA A 196 11.49 -12.88 -21.75
C ALA A 196 12.75 -12.16 -22.25
N PRO A 197 12.64 -10.97 -22.88
CA PRO A 197 13.82 -10.22 -23.31
C PRO A 197 14.53 -9.56 -22.14
N TRP A 198 13.85 -9.29 -21.01
CA TRP A 198 14.47 -8.72 -19.82
C TRP A 198 14.93 -9.81 -18.85
N LEU A 199 16.12 -9.64 -18.29
CA LEU A 199 16.67 -10.48 -17.24
C LEU A 199 17.25 -9.59 -16.15
N VAL A 200 16.71 -9.69 -14.93
CA VAL A 200 17.36 -9.13 -13.74
C VAL A 200 18.24 -10.20 -13.11
N GLN A 201 19.53 -9.92 -12.97
CA GLN A 201 20.47 -10.77 -12.28
C GLN A 201 20.88 -10.11 -10.96
N VAL A 202 20.57 -10.74 -9.83
CA VAL A 202 20.94 -10.26 -8.50
C VAL A 202 22.01 -11.17 -7.93
N THR A 203 23.11 -10.60 -7.45
CA THR A 203 24.19 -11.33 -6.79
C THR A 203 24.32 -10.80 -5.37
N ILE A 204 23.91 -11.59 -4.38
CA ILE A 204 24.01 -11.22 -2.97
C ILE A 204 25.45 -11.47 -2.54
N LEU A 205 26.14 -10.42 -2.08
CA LEU A 205 27.54 -10.50 -1.67
C LEU A 205 27.64 -10.85 -0.18
N ASP A 206 26.87 -10.14 0.64
CA ASP A 206 26.76 -10.32 2.07
C ASP A 206 25.37 -9.91 2.57
N GLY A 207 25.20 -9.75 3.89
CA GLY A 207 23.92 -9.35 4.48
C GLY A 207 23.52 -7.89 4.26
N MET A 208 24.37 -7.04 3.69
CA MET A 208 24.09 -5.61 3.50
C MET A 208 24.29 -5.14 2.05
N ASN A 209 24.98 -5.93 1.24
CA ASN A 209 25.42 -5.58 -0.09
C ASN A 209 25.00 -6.63 -1.12
N ALA A 210 24.50 -6.16 -2.25
CA ALA A 210 24.26 -6.96 -3.43
C ALA A 210 24.63 -6.18 -4.70
N THR A 211 24.70 -6.88 -5.83
CA THR A 211 24.82 -6.26 -7.15
C THR A 211 23.65 -6.70 -8.00
N ALA A 212 22.91 -5.75 -8.56
CA ALA A 212 21.85 -6.01 -9.53
C ALA A 212 22.31 -5.60 -10.92
N THR A 213 22.12 -6.50 -11.89
CA THR A 213 22.41 -6.24 -13.30
C THR A 213 21.14 -6.42 -14.10
N LEU A 214 20.70 -5.38 -14.77
CA LEU A 214 19.57 -5.42 -15.69
C LEU A 214 20.08 -5.70 -17.09
N ARG A 215 19.58 -6.78 -17.69
CA ARG A 215 19.94 -7.20 -19.04
C ARG A 215 18.73 -7.18 -19.95
N ARG A 216 18.97 -6.79 -21.21
CA ARG A 216 18.01 -6.90 -22.31
C ARG A 216 18.63 -7.74 -23.41
N ASN A 217 18.01 -8.86 -23.73
CA ASN A 217 18.51 -9.86 -24.70
C ASN A 217 19.98 -10.23 -24.43
N ASN A 218 20.31 -10.54 -23.17
CA ASN A 218 21.66 -10.85 -22.67
C ASN A 218 22.70 -9.71 -22.73
N HIS A 219 22.35 -8.50 -23.18
CA HIS A 219 23.21 -7.33 -23.07
C HIS A 219 22.97 -6.61 -21.74
N VAL A 220 24.04 -6.23 -21.05
CA VAL A 220 23.95 -5.37 -19.86
C VAL A 220 23.45 -4.00 -20.31
N VAL A 221 22.30 -3.62 -19.76
CA VAL A 221 21.70 -2.28 -19.93
C VAL A 221 22.23 -1.40 -18.83
N GLU A 222 22.17 -1.90 -17.60
CA GLU A 222 22.51 -1.17 -16.39
C GLU A 222 22.98 -2.14 -15.30
N GLU A 223 23.84 -1.65 -14.42
CA GLU A 223 24.35 -2.39 -13.27
C GLU A 223 24.42 -1.44 -12.08
N ALA A 224 23.90 -1.88 -10.94
CA ALA A 224 23.81 -1.10 -9.72
C ALA A 224 24.35 -1.90 -8.53
N GLN A 225 25.08 -1.22 -7.67
CA GLN A 225 25.41 -1.72 -6.33
C GLN A 225 24.24 -1.40 -5.41
N LEU A 226 23.74 -2.43 -4.73
CA LEU A 226 22.66 -2.34 -3.76
C LEU A 226 23.29 -2.37 -2.37
N GLN A 227 22.99 -1.36 -1.57
CA GLN A 227 23.49 -1.26 -0.21
C GLN A 227 22.33 -0.84 0.70
N LEU A 228 22.10 -1.59 1.77
CA LEU A 228 21.11 -1.23 2.78
C LEU A 228 21.62 -0.05 3.62
N HIS A 229 20.73 0.92 3.84
CA HIS A 229 21.03 2.11 4.64
C HIS A 229 20.99 1.83 6.14
N VAL A 230 20.12 0.88 6.54
CA VAL A 230 19.85 0.53 7.94
C VAL A 230 20.05 -0.97 8.15
N GLY A 231 20.66 -1.34 9.28
CA GLY A 231 20.75 -2.72 9.78
C GLY A 231 22.16 -3.18 10.18
N ASP A 232 22.25 -3.96 11.26
CA ASP A 232 23.40 -4.82 11.56
C ASP A 232 23.24 -6.16 10.82
N ALA A 233 24.33 -6.85 10.47
CA ALA A 233 24.29 -8.08 9.68
C ALA A 233 23.49 -9.23 10.36
N GLY A 234 22.16 -9.24 10.18
CA GLY A 234 21.22 -10.20 10.74
C GLY A 234 20.47 -11.03 9.69
N GLU A 235 19.64 -11.98 10.16
CA GLU A 235 18.77 -12.81 9.32
C GLU A 235 17.65 -11.93 8.69
N ASP A 236 17.24 -12.23 7.45
CA ASP A 236 16.25 -11.51 6.61
C ASP A 236 16.65 -10.27 5.78
N HIS A 237 17.89 -9.77 5.86
CA HIS A 237 18.31 -8.65 4.99
C HIS A 237 18.35 -8.95 3.49
N HIS A 238 18.47 -10.23 3.12
CA HIS A 238 18.42 -10.64 1.73
C HIS A 238 17.12 -10.17 1.06
N ARG A 239 15.96 -10.23 1.75
CA ARG A 239 14.68 -9.77 1.20
C ARG A 239 14.68 -8.27 0.90
N LYS A 240 15.28 -7.46 1.78
CA LYS A 240 15.44 -6.02 1.59
C LYS A 240 16.27 -5.71 0.33
N LEU A 241 17.36 -6.45 0.13
CA LEU A 241 18.16 -6.34 -1.10
C LEU A 241 17.39 -6.78 -2.36
N LEU A 242 16.49 -7.77 -2.25
CA LEU A 242 15.61 -8.16 -3.36
C LEU A 242 14.58 -7.06 -3.71
N ILE A 243 14.07 -6.32 -2.73
CA ILE A 243 13.17 -5.16 -2.93
C ILE A 243 13.90 -4.01 -3.63
N MET A 244 15.16 -3.76 -3.27
CA MET A 244 15.97 -2.78 -3.99
C MET A 244 16.21 -3.22 -5.44
N ALA A 245 16.51 -4.51 -5.65
CA ALA A 245 16.70 -5.07 -6.98
C ALA A 245 15.41 -5.02 -7.82
N SER A 246 14.24 -5.24 -7.21
CA SER A 246 12.96 -5.16 -7.91
C SER A 246 12.66 -3.73 -8.35
N SER A 247 12.91 -2.73 -7.51
CA SER A 247 12.72 -1.31 -7.81
C SER A 247 13.67 -0.83 -8.92
N PHE A 248 14.94 -1.24 -8.86
CA PHE A 248 15.93 -1.05 -9.92
C PHE A 248 15.45 -1.61 -11.26
N ALA A 249 14.99 -2.87 -11.27
CA ALA A 249 14.49 -3.50 -12.49
C ALA A 249 13.21 -2.84 -13.00
N ALA A 250 12.25 -2.53 -12.12
CA ALA A 250 10.97 -1.95 -12.48
C ALA A 250 11.14 -0.58 -13.15
N MET A 251 11.93 0.32 -12.55
CA MET A 251 12.19 1.65 -13.13
C MET A 251 13.06 1.56 -14.39
N GLY A 252 14.07 0.69 -14.41
CA GLY A 252 14.91 0.47 -15.59
C GLY A 252 14.08 -0.02 -16.79
N ILE A 253 13.11 -0.90 -16.55
CA ILE A 253 12.15 -1.35 -17.56
C ILE A 253 11.22 -0.20 -17.94
N ALA A 254 10.56 0.45 -16.97
CA ALA A 254 9.59 1.53 -17.20
C ALA A 254 10.16 2.69 -18.04
N SER A 255 11.45 3.03 -17.89
CA SER A 255 12.14 4.03 -18.73
C SER A 255 12.07 3.78 -20.25
N ARG A 256 11.68 2.56 -20.67
CA ARG A 256 11.55 2.14 -22.07
C ARG A 256 10.10 1.98 -22.54
N TYR A 257 9.14 2.04 -21.63
CA TYR A 257 7.72 1.84 -21.89
C TYR A 257 6.92 3.02 -21.36
N SER A 258 6.40 3.83 -22.28
CA SER A 258 5.66 5.07 -21.95
C SER A 258 4.31 4.83 -21.27
N ASP A 259 3.87 3.58 -21.18
CA ASP A 259 2.60 3.15 -20.60
C ASP A 259 2.75 2.38 -19.28
N ILE A 260 3.96 2.25 -18.74
CA ILE A 260 4.21 1.70 -17.42
C ILE A 260 4.31 2.85 -16.42
N THR A 261 3.29 2.99 -15.58
CA THR A 261 3.14 4.05 -14.57
C THR A 261 3.05 3.47 -13.16
N GLY A 262 2.74 4.30 -12.17
CA GLY A 262 2.66 3.98 -10.74
C GLY A 262 3.88 4.39 -9.94
N PHE A 263 4.69 5.35 -10.45
CA PHE A 263 5.91 5.82 -9.79
C PHE A 263 5.78 7.23 -9.22
N TYR A 264 4.68 7.94 -9.49
CA TYR A 264 4.28 9.19 -8.83
C TYR A 264 5.40 10.24 -8.75
N GLY A 265 6.09 10.47 -9.86
CA GLY A 265 7.12 11.51 -9.97
C GLY A 265 8.54 11.08 -9.58
N VAL A 266 8.76 9.81 -9.19
CA VAL A 266 10.09 9.31 -8.85
C VAL A 266 10.99 9.19 -10.08
N GLU A 267 12.17 9.81 -10.03
CA GLU A 267 13.17 9.79 -11.08
C GLU A 267 14.29 8.77 -10.80
N ARG A 268 14.55 8.48 -9.53
CA ARG A 268 15.65 7.60 -9.10
C ARG A 268 15.16 6.29 -8.51
N TRP A 269 15.75 5.19 -8.97
CA TRP A 269 15.40 3.86 -8.48
C TRP A 269 15.77 3.65 -7.02
N GLN A 270 16.78 4.34 -6.50
CA GLN A 270 17.15 4.29 -5.09
C GLN A 270 16.03 4.86 -4.22
N SER A 271 15.52 6.05 -4.54
CA SER A 271 14.38 6.63 -3.84
C SER A 271 13.13 5.73 -3.89
N ALA A 272 12.80 5.15 -5.06
CA ALA A 272 11.71 4.18 -5.17
C ALA A 272 11.96 2.93 -4.29
N ALA A 273 13.20 2.44 -4.24
CA ALA A 273 13.57 1.31 -3.42
C ALA A 273 13.41 1.60 -1.93
N TYR A 274 13.86 2.77 -1.47
CA TYR A 274 13.72 3.19 -0.08
C TYR A 274 12.25 3.38 0.31
N ALA A 275 11.42 4.01 -0.53
CA ALA A 275 9.97 4.10 -0.28
C ALA A 275 9.31 2.70 -0.20
N ASN A 276 9.70 1.77 -1.08
CA ASN A 276 9.20 0.39 -1.02
C ASN A 276 9.66 -0.37 0.22
N LEU A 277 10.88 -0.11 0.70
CA LEU A 277 11.42 -0.67 1.94
C LEU A 277 10.67 -0.11 3.15
N ALA A 278 10.47 1.21 3.20
CA ALA A 278 9.71 1.88 4.25
C ALA A 278 8.34 1.22 4.47
N MET A 279 7.59 0.98 3.39
CA MET A 279 6.26 0.34 3.45
C MET A 279 6.27 -1.14 3.90
N GLN A 280 7.44 -1.77 4.04
CA GLN A 280 7.60 -3.16 4.50
C GLN A 280 8.34 -3.25 5.84
N THR A 281 8.74 -2.11 6.41
CA THR A 281 9.41 -2.00 7.70
C THR A 281 8.52 -1.24 8.68
N THR A 282 8.89 -1.20 9.95
CA THR A 282 8.17 -0.46 11.00
C THR A 282 9.13 0.42 11.78
N ASP A 283 8.57 1.34 12.57
CA ASP A 283 9.30 2.13 13.58
C ASP A 283 10.50 2.91 12.99
N ASP A 284 11.62 2.98 13.73
CA ASP A 284 12.83 3.73 13.36
C ASP A 284 13.40 3.35 11.98
N GLU A 285 13.31 2.07 11.60
CA GLU A 285 13.81 1.62 10.30
C GLU A 285 12.95 2.20 9.15
N ARG A 286 11.63 2.28 9.34
CA ARG A 286 10.74 2.89 8.36
C ARG A 286 11.03 4.37 8.17
N ILE A 287 11.18 5.12 9.27
CA ILE A 287 11.51 6.55 9.24
C ILE A 287 12.82 6.79 8.49
N ALA A 288 13.87 6.03 8.81
CA ALA A 288 15.18 6.18 8.17
C ALA A 288 15.14 5.90 6.65
N TYR A 289 14.29 4.98 6.18
CA TYR A 289 14.11 4.75 4.74
C TYR A 289 13.28 5.85 4.07
N ILE A 290 12.26 6.40 4.74
CA ILE A 290 11.51 7.55 4.22
C ILE A 290 12.45 8.75 4.05
N GLU A 291 13.25 9.07 5.07
CA GLU A 291 14.26 10.15 5.00
C GLU A 291 15.26 9.90 3.87
N ALA A 292 15.78 8.67 3.74
CA ALA A 292 16.71 8.32 2.67
C ALA A 292 16.07 8.46 1.27
N ALA A 293 14.78 8.16 1.12
CA ALA A 293 14.04 8.33 -0.12
C ALA A 293 13.93 9.81 -0.51
N LEU A 294 13.56 10.67 0.45
CA LEU A 294 13.39 12.11 0.24
C LEU A 294 14.73 12.84 0.03
N ILE A 295 15.81 12.38 0.68
CA ILE A 295 17.17 12.90 0.44
C ILE A 295 17.65 12.56 -0.98
N ASP A 296 17.40 11.34 -1.45
CA ASP A 296 17.82 10.93 -2.79
C ASP A 296 16.99 11.62 -3.88
N ASP A 297 15.67 11.67 -3.71
CA ASP A 297 14.74 12.29 -4.64
C ASP A 297 13.61 13.01 -3.88
N PRO A 298 13.73 14.33 -3.68
CA PRO A 298 12.70 15.13 -3.01
C PRO A 298 11.37 15.18 -3.75
N SER A 299 11.32 14.77 -5.03
CA SER A 299 10.08 14.71 -5.82
C SER A 299 9.32 13.39 -5.69
N ASN A 300 9.77 12.48 -4.83
CA ASN A 300 9.08 11.24 -4.54
C ASN A 300 7.81 11.49 -3.70
N LEU A 301 6.69 11.72 -4.38
CA LEU A 301 5.40 11.99 -3.76
C LEU A 301 4.91 10.83 -2.87
N LEU A 302 5.27 9.59 -3.21
CA LEU A 302 4.92 8.43 -2.39
C LEU A 302 5.68 8.44 -1.06
N ALA A 303 6.97 8.78 -1.07
CA ALA A 303 7.76 8.88 0.16
C ALA A 303 7.26 10.02 1.06
N GLU A 304 6.89 11.16 0.48
CA GLU A 304 6.30 12.26 1.26
C GLU A 304 4.92 11.89 1.83
N TYR A 305 4.10 11.15 1.08
CA TYR A 305 2.84 10.61 1.59
C TYR A 305 3.04 9.69 2.78
N GLU A 306 4.03 8.78 2.71
CA GLU A 306 4.37 7.89 3.82
C GLU A 306 4.95 8.67 5.03
N GLU A 307 5.79 9.68 4.81
CA GLU A 307 6.29 10.57 5.87
C GLU A 307 5.15 11.28 6.60
N LEU A 308 4.16 11.73 5.83
CA LEU A 308 3.03 12.51 6.34
C LEU A 308 2.08 11.66 7.18
N ILE A 309 1.84 10.42 6.78
CA ILE A 309 1.04 9.49 7.60
C ILE A 309 1.72 9.23 8.96
N ASP A 310 3.06 9.21 9.00
CA ASP A 310 3.82 8.90 10.22
C ASP A 310 3.89 10.04 11.20
N THR A 311 3.88 11.26 10.67
CA THR A 311 3.93 12.47 11.49
C THR A 311 2.59 12.80 12.12
N VAL A 312 1.48 12.23 11.62
CA VAL A 312 0.12 12.47 12.14
C VAL A 312 -0.41 11.23 12.84
N ASP A 313 0.23 10.87 13.94
CA ASP A 313 -0.23 9.80 14.84
C ASP A 313 -1.26 10.29 15.87
N ASP A 314 -1.52 11.60 15.96
CA ASP A 314 -2.45 12.18 16.96
C ASP A 314 -3.28 13.36 16.40
N PRO A 315 -4.51 13.13 15.90
CA PRO A 315 -5.39 14.17 15.35
C PRO A 315 -6.14 14.95 16.45
N THR A 316 -5.53 15.14 17.62
CA THR A 316 -6.13 15.86 18.75
C THR A 316 -5.65 17.32 18.87
N ASN A 317 -4.89 17.82 17.89
CA ASN A 317 -4.36 19.18 17.87
C ASN A 317 -4.77 19.92 16.58
N ASP A 318 -5.46 21.05 16.73
CA ASP A 318 -5.96 21.87 15.62
C ASP A 318 -4.84 22.46 14.76
N VAL A 319 -3.74 22.89 15.37
CA VAL A 319 -2.55 23.40 14.65
C VAL A 319 -1.94 22.30 13.78
N ALA A 320 -1.79 21.09 14.33
CA ALA A 320 -1.23 19.96 13.59
C ALA A 320 -2.12 19.53 12.42
N LEU A 321 -3.45 19.59 12.59
CA LEU A 321 -4.41 19.33 11.52
C LEU A 321 -4.34 20.39 10.42
N SER A 322 -4.18 21.68 10.77
CA SER A 322 -3.99 22.75 9.78
C SER A 322 -2.67 22.57 9.00
N GLU A 323 -1.57 22.28 9.69
CA GLU A 323 -0.27 21.99 9.06
C GLU A 323 -0.36 20.77 8.13
N LEU A 324 -1.07 19.71 8.54
CA LEU A 324 -1.35 18.56 7.68
C LEU A 324 -2.08 18.98 6.40
N MET A 325 -3.15 19.78 6.52
CA MET A 325 -3.89 20.26 5.36
C MET A 325 -3.01 21.09 4.42
N GLU A 326 -2.18 21.98 4.95
CA GLU A 326 -1.22 22.78 4.17
C GLU A 326 -0.17 21.94 3.44
N ARG A 327 0.25 20.82 4.03
CA ARG A 327 1.15 19.85 3.37
C ARG A 327 0.44 19.03 2.30
N LEU A 328 -0.82 18.65 2.51
CA LEU A 328 -1.60 17.85 1.55
C LEU A 328 -1.99 18.64 0.29
N GLU A 329 -2.32 19.91 0.41
CA GLU A 329 -2.76 20.75 -0.70
C GLU A 329 -1.79 20.74 -1.92
N PRO A 330 -0.48 21.03 -1.77
CA PRO A 330 0.45 20.98 -2.90
C PRO A 330 0.65 19.55 -3.44
N MET A 331 0.57 18.52 -2.58
CA MET A 331 0.64 17.13 -2.99
C MET A 331 -0.55 16.73 -3.88
N ILE A 332 -1.76 17.19 -3.54
CA ILE A 332 -2.98 16.97 -4.32
C ILE A 332 -2.85 17.62 -5.70
N VAL A 333 -2.33 18.85 -5.78
CA VAL A 333 -2.09 19.55 -7.05
C VAL A 333 -1.10 18.77 -7.92
N VAL A 334 0.03 18.33 -7.35
CA VAL A 334 1.03 17.54 -8.07
C VAL A 334 0.45 16.21 -8.54
N ALA A 335 -0.29 15.49 -7.69
CA ALA A 335 -0.93 14.23 -8.05
C ALA A 335 -1.95 14.40 -9.19
N SER A 336 -2.71 15.49 -9.19
CA SER A 336 -3.66 15.86 -10.26
C SER A 336 -2.96 16.16 -11.59
N ASN A 337 -1.80 16.83 -11.52
CA ASN A 337 -0.96 17.09 -12.70
C ASN A 337 -0.38 15.78 -13.27
N LEU A 338 0.11 14.89 -12.41
CA LEU A 338 0.63 13.57 -12.79
C LEU A 338 -0.46 12.65 -13.40
N TRP A 339 -1.69 12.74 -12.89
CA TRP A 339 -2.88 12.12 -13.47
C TRP A 339 -3.30 12.76 -14.82
N GLY A 340 -2.72 13.91 -15.18
CA GLY A 340 -2.91 14.57 -16.47
C GLY A 340 -4.21 15.34 -16.59
N GLU A 341 -4.78 15.77 -15.47
CA GLU A 341 -6.02 16.52 -15.49
C GLU A 341 -5.86 17.98 -15.10
N GLY A 342 -4.81 18.34 -14.34
CA GLY A 342 -4.55 19.75 -13.97
C GLY A 342 -5.79 20.42 -13.39
N LEU A 343 -6.63 19.63 -12.72
CA LEU A 343 -8.04 19.96 -12.45
C LEU A 343 -8.22 20.91 -11.27
N MET A 344 -7.14 21.17 -10.53
CA MET A 344 -7.24 21.81 -9.23
C MET A 344 -6.54 23.16 -9.23
N ASP A 345 -7.36 24.20 -9.31
CA ASP A 345 -6.99 25.58 -8.99
C ASP A 345 -6.99 25.79 -7.46
N LEU A 346 -6.38 24.86 -6.71
CA LEU A 346 -6.17 25.06 -5.28
C LEU A 346 -5.21 26.23 -5.11
N VAL A 347 -5.57 27.16 -4.21
CA VAL A 347 -4.67 28.24 -3.86
C VAL A 347 -3.73 27.73 -2.79
N VAL A 348 -2.50 27.42 -3.21
CA VAL A 348 -1.50 26.74 -2.37
C VAL A 348 -0.26 27.61 -2.19
N SER A 349 0.48 27.39 -1.10
CA SER A 349 1.84 27.90 -0.89
C SER A 349 2.84 26.76 -1.03
N PRO A 350 3.14 26.29 -2.26
CA PRO A 350 3.84 25.04 -2.44
C PRO A 350 5.34 25.22 -2.25
N SER A 351 6.03 24.14 -1.88
CA SER A 351 7.49 24.15 -1.82
C SER A 351 8.11 24.26 -3.23
N GLN A 352 9.39 24.64 -3.31
CA GLN A 352 10.07 24.85 -4.60
C GLN A 352 10.10 23.60 -5.51
N TRP A 353 10.11 22.40 -4.94
CA TRP A 353 10.17 21.18 -5.73
C TRP A 353 8.79 20.78 -6.28
N HIS A 354 7.69 21.08 -5.57
CA HIS A 354 6.33 20.87 -6.08
C HIS A 354 6.10 21.64 -7.39
N PHE A 355 6.59 22.89 -7.47
CA PHE A 355 6.61 23.65 -8.73
C PHE A 355 7.50 23.01 -9.80
N ALA A 356 8.72 22.62 -9.45
CA ALA A 356 9.64 22.02 -10.40
C ALA A 356 9.12 20.69 -10.98
N LEU A 357 8.36 19.91 -10.20
CA LEU A 357 7.72 18.71 -10.70
C LEU A 357 6.52 19.05 -11.60
N ALA A 358 5.67 20.00 -11.22
CA ALA A 358 4.54 20.44 -12.03
C ALA A 358 4.98 20.95 -13.42
N ASP A 359 5.97 21.86 -13.47
CA ASP A 359 6.53 22.40 -14.71
C ASP A 359 7.10 21.30 -15.61
N ARG A 360 7.76 20.30 -15.01
CA ARG A 360 8.32 19.14 -15.73
C ARG A 360 7.24 18.26 -16.32
N VAL A 361 6.18 17.97 -15.56
CA VAL A 361 5.05 17.14 -16.00
C VAL A 361 4.32 17.83 -17.16
N GLU A 362 4.10 19.13 -17.06
CA GLU A 362 3.51 19.92 -18.14
C GLU A 362 4.39 19.90 -19.40
N ALA A 363 5.70 20.16 -19.27
CA ALA A 363 6.64 20.08 -20.38
C ALA A 363 6.72 18.68 -21.01
N HIS A 364 6.64 17.62 -20.20
CA HIS A 364 6.63 16.24 -20.69
C HIS A 364 5.34 15.93 -21.44
N ARG A 365 4.19 16.39 -20.95
CA ARG A 365 2.88 16.24 -21.60
C ARG A 365 2.82 16.97 -22.94
N GLU A 366 3.41 18.17 -23.03
CA GLU A 366 3.53 18.89 -24.30
C GLU A 366 4.40 18.14 -25.31
N ALA A 367 5.49 17.53 -24.85
CA ALA A 367 6.41 16.77 -25.69
C ALA A 367 5.85 15.41 -26.12
N GLU A 368 5.11 14.73 -25.25
CA GLU A 368 4.55 13.40 -25.46
C GLU A 368 3.05 13.37 -25.06
N PRO A 369 2.14 13.92 -25.89
CA PRO A 369 0.70 14.01 -25.58
C PRO A 369 0.01 12.66 -25.35
N ASP A 370 0.62 11.59 -25.87
CA ASP A 370 0.15 10.20 -25.77
C ASP A 370 0.80 9.43 -24.60
N ALA A 371 1.64 10.08 -23.77
CA ALA A 371 2.24 9.45 -22.59
C ALA A 371 1.15 8.98 -21.61
N ALA A 372 1.35 7.82 -20.99
CA ALA A 372 0.39 7.36 -20.00
C ALA A 372 0.50 8.21 -18.73
N MET A 373 -0.67 8.60 -18.24
CA MET A 373 -0.81 9.36 -17.00
C MET A 373 -0.64 8.41 -15.81
N GLU A 374 -0.16 8.95 -14.68
CA GLU A 374 -0.13 8.21 -13.42
C GLU A 374 -1.54 7.72 -13.05
N PRO A 375 -1.71 6.73 -12.16
CA PRO A 375 -3.02 6.31 -11.67
C PRO A 375 -3.66 7.36 -10.75
N PRO A 376 -5.01 7.38 -10.61
CA PRO A 376 -5.69 8.40 -9.82
C PRO A 376 -5.75 8.07 -8.32
N LEU A 377 -5.33 6.88 -7.89
CA LEU A 377 -5.61 6.38 -6.54
C LEU A 377 -4.84 7.14 -5.45
N LEU A 378 -3.55 7.44 -5.64
CA LEU A 378 -2.79 8.27 -4.68
C LEU A 378 -3.45 9.65 -4.52
N MET A 379 -3.85 10.29 -5.62
CA MET A 379 -4.56 11.56 -5.60
C MET A 379 -5.86 11.46 -4.79
N LEU A 380 -6.67 10.42 -5.02
CA LEU A 380 -7.91 10.19 -4.28
C LEU A 380 -7.65 9.96 -2.77
N ARG A 381 -6.58 9.26 -2.41
CA ARG A 381 -6.18 9.08 -1.01
C ARG A 381 -5.75 10.39 -0.37
N LEU A 382 -4.96 11.21 -1.06
CA LEU A 382 -4.55 12.53 -0.55
C LEU A 382 -5.78 13.42 -0.30
N MET A 383 -6.75 13.43 -1.22
CA MET A 383 -8.02 14.16 -1.04
C MET A 383 -8.83 13.62 0.15
N ASP A 384 -8.92 12.30 0.31
CA ASP A 384 -9.61 11.67 1.44
C ASP A 384 -8.96 12.03 2.79
N TRP A 385 -7.63 12.00 2.89
CA TRP A 385 -6.90 12.46 4.08
C TRP A 385 -7.14 13.95 4.36
N TYR A 386 -7.15 14.79 3.31
CA TYR A 386 -7.41 16.22 3.45
C TYR A 386 -8.82 16.50 3.98
N LEU A 387 -9.83 15.80 3.45
CA LEU A 387 -11.21 15.92 3.90
C LEU A 387 -11.42 15.34 5.30
N GLY A 388 -10.69 14.29 5.67
CA GLY A 388 -10.66 13.77 7.04
C GLY A 388 -10.10 14.79 8.03
N ALA A 389 -8.99 15.45 7.68
CA ALA A 389 -8.40 16.51 8.50
C ALA A 389 -9.32 17.73 8.62
N ALA A 390 -9.92 18.17 7.51
CA ALA A 390 -10.87 19.29 7.49
C ALA A 390 -12.15 18.98 8.28
N GLY A 391 -12.62 17.73 8.19
CA GLY A 391 -13.82 17.23 8.86
C GLY A 391 -13.66 17.10 10.37
N ASN A 392 -12.42 16.95 10.85
CA ASN A 392 -12.12 16.82 12.27
C ASN A 392 -12.67 18.03 13.05
N TRP A 393 -13.45 17.76 14.09
CA TRP A 393 -14.12 18.79 14.88
C TRP A 393 -13.20 19.90 15.41
N LEU A 394 -11.96 19.59 15.80
CA LEU A 394 -11.02 20.58 16.33
C LEU A 394 -10.59 21.58 15.26
N ALA A 395 -10.22 21.09 14.08
CA ALA A 395 -9.94 21.95 12.93
C ALA A 395 -11.21 22.69 12.49
N TRP A 396 -12.37 22.02 12.50
CA TRP A 396 -13.65 22.62 12.13
C TRP A 396 -14.04 23.79 13.05
N GLN A 397 -13.79 23.72 14.37
CA GLN A 397 -14.06 24.84 15.27
C GLN A 397 -13.19 26.07 14.98
N THR A 398 -11.90 25.87 14.71
CA THR A 398 -10.98 26.96 14.36
C THR A 398 -11.35 27.58 13.00
N VAL A 399 -11.86 26.76 12.08
CA VAL A 399 -12.16 27.14 10.69
C VAL A 399 -13.60 27.65 10.49
N ALA A 400 -14.58 27.22 11.30
CA ALA A 400 -15.99 27.62 11.19
C ALA A 400 -16.47 28.51 12.35
N GLY A 401 -15.68 28.65 13.43
CA GLY A 401 -16.10 29.21 14.73
C GLY A 401 -15.74 30.67 15.02
N GLY A 402 -15.28 31.45 14.04
CA GLY A 402 -15.19 32.90 14.22
C GLY A 402 -16.58 33.50 14.48
N PRO A 403 -16.80 34.34 15.52
CA PRO A 403 -18.07 35.02 15.69
C PRO A 403 -18.40 35.81 14.42
N PRO A 404 -19.65 35.76 13.90
CA PRO A 404 -20.03 36.30 12.59
C PRO A 404 -20.02 37.84 12.48
N ASP A 405 -19.34 38.54 13.38
CA ASP A 405 -19.46 39.99 13.55
C ASP A 405 -18.16 40.79 13.30
N ASP A 406 -17.05 40.17 12.92
CA ASP A 406 -15.87 40.89 12.40
C ASP A 406 -15.41 40.23 11.09
N GLU A 407 -14.90 41.03 10.16
CA GLU A 407 -14.49 40.68 8.78
C GLU A 407 -13.98 39.22 8.65
N GLU A 408 -14.61 38.41 7.77
CA GLU A 408 -14.21 37.02 7.51
C GLU A 408 -12.71 37.00 7.19
N ASP A 409 -11.92 36.31 8.03
CA ASP A 409 -10.48 36.18 7.85
C ASP A 409 -10.20 35.60 6.46
N ASP A 410 -9.31 36.26 5.69
CA ASP A 410 -8.94 35.84 4.34
C ASP A 410 -8.46 34.38 4.33
N GLU A 411 -7.83 33.91 5.42
CA GLU A 411 -7.37 32.52 5.58
C GLU A 411 -8.53 31.53 5.70
N VAL A 412 -9.60 31.88 6.43
CA VAL A 412 -10.80 31.04 6.59
C VAL A 412 -11.57 30.96 5.28
N ALA A 413 -11.74 32.09 4.59
CA ALA A 413 -12.39 32.13 3.28
C ALA A 413 -11.64 31.27 2.24
N LEU A 414 -10.30 31.33 2.26
CA LEU A 414 -9.44 30.51 1.41
C LEU A 414 -9.57 29.02 1.72
N ARG A 415 -9.56 28.66 3.01
CA ARG A 415 -9.72 27.26 3.44
C ARG A 415 -11.07 26.70 3.04
N ARG A 416 -12.15 27.48 3.21
CA ARG A 416 -13.50 27.11 2.76
C ARG A 416 -13.52 26.82 1.27
N LEU A 417 -12.88 27.67 0.46
CA LEU A 417 -12.77 27.48 -0.98
C LEU A 417 -12.01 26.19 -1.33
N ASN A 418 -10.85 25.96 -0.72
CA ASN A 418 -10.05 24.76 -0.97
C ASN A 418 -10.84 23.48 -0.60
N VAL A 419 -11.52 23.45 0.54
CA VAL A 419 -12.37 22.31 0.93
C VAL A 419 -13.51 22.09 -0.06
N ALA A 420 -14.19 23.14 -0.52
CA ALA A 420 -15.25 23.03 -1.52
C ALA A 420 -14.73 22.46 -2.85
N LEU A 421 -13.55 22.89 -3.29
CA LEU A 421 -12.89 22.39 -4.49
C LEU A 421 -12.50 20.91 -4.36
N VAL A 422 -11.92 20.52 -3.22
CA VAL A 422 -11.54 19.12 -2.95
C VAL A 422 -12.77 18.23 -2.88
N LEU A 423 -13.83 18.60 -2.15
CA LEU A 423 -15.09 17.84 -2.08
C LEU A 423 -15.68 17.59 -3.46
N THR A 424 -15.86 18.66 -4.25
CA THR A 424 -16.48 18.60 -5.58
C THR A 424 -15.67 17.72 -6.53
N THR A 425 -14.35 17.88 -6.52
CA THR A 425 -13.47 17.12 -7.42
C THR A 425 -13.35 15.66 -7.00
N PHE A 426 -13.19 15.39 -5.71
CA PHE A 426 -13.10 14.03 -5.17
C PHE A 426 -14.35 13.21 -5.52
N ALA A 427 -15.54 13.76 -5.23
CA ALA A 427 -16.80 13.11 -5.56
C ALA A 427 -17.00 12.99 -7.08
N GLY A 428 -16.69 14.06 -7.84
CA GLY A 428 -16.81 14.06 -9.31
C GLY A 428 -15.94 13.01 -10.00
N LEU A 429 -14.71 12.78 -9.50
CA LEU A 429 -13.83 11.73 -10.02
C LEU A 429 -14.36 10.31 -9.75
N LEU A 430 -15.05 10.10 -8.64
CA LEU A 430 -15.62 8.79 -8.25
C LEU A 430 -16.90 8.42 -9.03
N VAL A 431 -17.49 9.37 -9.77
CA VAL A 431 -18.57 9.11 -10.74
C VAL A 431 -18.02 8.65 -12.09
N ARG A 432 -16.76 8.96 -12.40
CA ARG A 432 -16.20 8.81 -13.75
C ARG A 432 -15.72 7.40 -14.06
N ASP A 433 -16.43 6.75 -14.96
CA ASP A 433 -16.13 5.41 -15.49
C ASP A 433 -14.67 5.21 -15.95
N ASP A 434 -14.07 6.22 -16.58
CA ASP A 434 -12.68 6.15 -17.06
C ASP A 434 -11.66 6.15 -15.92
N VAL A 435 -11.93 6.85 -14.82
CA VAL A 435 -11.14 6.86 -13.59
C VAL A 435 -11.24 5.50 -12.91
N LEU A 436 -12.48 5.02 -12.71
CA LEU A 436 -12.74 3.77 -11.98
C LEU A 436 -12.15 2.54 -12.66
N ARG A 437 -12.17 2.46 -13.99
CA ARG A 437 -11.54 1.36 -14.75
C ARG A 437 -10.03 1.26 -14.55
N ARG A 438 -9.37 2.32 -14.07
CA ARG A 438 -7.93 2.32 -13.77
C ARG A 438 -7.62 1.90 -12.34
N ILE A 439 -8.61 1.89 -11.45
CA ILE A 439 -8.49 1.38 -10.09
C ILE A 439 -8.85 -0.12 -10.10
N ARG A 440 -7.97 -0.96 -9.57
CA ARG A 440 -8.11 -2.43 -9.64
C ARG A 440 -9.05 -2.98 -8.56
N ASP A 441 -9.22 -2.23 -7.48
CA ASP A 441 -9.89 -2.67 -6.26
C ASP A 441 -11.27 -2.01 -6.15
N GLY A 442 -12.31 -2.79 -6.45
CA GLY A 442 -13.69 -2.33 -6.36
C GLY A 442 -14.11 -2.03 -4.92
N GLU A 443 -13.54 -2.74 -3.94
CA GLU A 443 -13.83 -2.51 -2.52
C GLU A 443 -13.25 -1.16 -2.07
N GLU A 444 -12.04 -0.82 -2.53
CA GLU A 444 -11.43 0.48 -2.28
C GLU A 444 -12.24 1.63 -2.89
N VAL A 445 -12.74 1.46 -4.11
CA VAL A 445 -13.59 2.46 -4.78
C VAL A 445 -14.88 2.69 -4.00
N ASP A 446 -15.55 1.61 -3.58
CA ASP A 446 -16.79 1.73 -2.83
C ASP A 446 -16.53 2.37 -1.46
N ARG A 447 -15.38 2.08 -0.83
CA ARG A 447 -14.93 2.78 0.38
C ARG A 447 -14.76 4.27 0.16
N LEU A 448 -14.03 4.68 -0.88
CA LEU A 448 -13.82 6.09 -1.20
C LEU A 448 -15.13 6.83 -1.51
N ARG A 449 -16.08 6.17 -2.17
CA ARG A 449 -17.44 6.69 -2.42
C ARG A 449 -18.23 6.93 -1.13
N MET A 450 -18.24 5.95 -0.24
CA MET A 450 -18.85 6.10 1.08
C MET A 450 -18.20 7.25 1.86
N ARG A 451 -16.87 7.34 1.85
CA ARG A 451 -16.12 8.44 2.51
C ARG A 451 -16.44 9.81 1.90
N ALA A 452 -16.54 9.91 0.58
CA ALA A 452 -16.95 11.15 -0.09
C ALA A 452 -18.33 11.64 0.39
N ALA A 453 -19.30 10.73 0.52
CA ALA A 453 -20.63 11.07 1.01
C ALA A 453 -20.65 11.49 2.48
N LEU A 454 -19.85 10.83 3.34
CA LEU A 454 -19.70 11.19 4.75
C LEU A 454 -19.01 12.56 4.91
N SER A 455 -17.93 12.82 4.18
CA SER A 455 -17.26 14.11 4.16
C SER A 455 -18.19 15.23 3.68
N ASP A 456 -19.01 14.99 2.66
CA ASP A 456 -20.00 15.97 2.18
C ASP A 456 -21.07 16.27 3.23
N ARG A 457 -21.53 15.26 3.99
CA ARG A 457 -22.46 15.46 5.13
C ARG A 457 -21.88 16.35 6.22
N VAL A 458 -20.61 16.15 6.57
CA VAL A 458 -19.94 16.92 7.63
C VAL A 458 -19.61 18.33 7.16
N LEU A 459 -19.01 18.47 5.97
CA LEU A 459 -18.39 19.71 5.50
C LEU A 459 -19.26 20.51 4.53
N GLY A 460 -20.20 19.88 3.82
CA GLY A 460 -20.92 20.48 2.69
C GLY A 460 -21.75 21.72 3.07
N ALA A 461 -22.38 21.72 4.26
CA ALA A 461 -23.14 22.88 4.74
C ALA A 461 -22.26 24.14 4.95
N TRP A 462 -21.01 23.94 5.36
CA TRP A 462 -20.05 25.02 5.61
C TRP A 462 -19.29 25.40 4.34
N ALA A 463 -18.75 24.41 3.62
CA ALA A 463 -17.95 24.63 2.41
C ALA A 463 -18.77 25.07 1.19
N GLN A 464 -20.06 24.73 1.15
CA GLN A 464 -20.98 25.02 0.05
C GLN A 464 -20.40 24.60 -1.33
N PRO A 465 -20.02 23.31 -1.50
CA PRO A 465 -19.51 22.80 -2.76
C PRO A 465 -20.58 22.92 -3.87
N HIS A 466 -20.14 23.17 -5.10
CA HIS A 466 -21.03 23.33 -6.25
C HIS A 466 -21.26 21.99 -6.93
N HIS A 467 -22.16 21.18 -6.38
CA HIS A 467 -22.55 19.91 -6.98
C HIS A 467 -23.61 20.09 -8.07
N GLY A 468 -23.48 19.37 -9.18
CA GLY A 468 -24.58 19.19 -10.12
C GLY A 468 -25.60 18.18 -9.59
N ASP A 469 -26.83 18.20 -10.12
CA ASP A 469 -27.94 17.33 -9.66
C ASP A 469 -27.55 15.83 -9.64
N GLU A 470 -26.84 15.37 -10.67
CA GLU A 470 -26.37 13.97 -10.77
C GLU A 470 -25.39 13.61 -9.64
N LEU A 471 -24.45 14.50 -9.33
CA LEU A 471 -23.45 14.25 -8.29
C LEU A 471 -24.12 14.23 -6.90
N GLN A 472 -25.09 15.12 -6.68
CA GLN A 472 -25.87 15.14 -5.44
C GLN A 472 -26.67 13.84 -5.25
N GLU A 473 -27.27 13.31 -6.32
CA GLU A 473 -27.97 12.03 -6.31
C GLU A 473 -27.00 10.88 -5.95
N ARG A 474 -25.80 10.85 -6.56
CA ARG A 474 -24.76 9.85 -6.27
C ARG A 474 -24.27 9.91 -4.82
N LEU A 475 -24.04 11.09 -4.27
CA LEU A 475 -23.66 11.26 -2.87
C LEU A 475 -24.74 10.69 -1.93
N GLY A 476 -26.03 10.86 -2.27
CA GLY A 476 -27.15 10.22 -1.57
C GLY A 476 -27.08 8.68 -1.62
N GLU A 477 -26.90 8.11 -2.81
CA GLU A 477 -26.76 6.65 -2.97
C GLU A 477 -25.57 6.07 -2.19
N TRP A 478 -24.44 6.79 -2.18
CA TRP A 478 -23.23 6.36 -1.47
C TRP A 478 -23.36 6.52 0.05
N PHE A 479 -24.12 7.50 0.52
CA PHE A 479 -24.49 7.59 1.92
C PHE A 479 -25.34 6.40 2.35
N ASP A 480 -26.37 6.05 1.56
CA ASP A 480 -27.18 4.85 1.81
C ASP A 480 -26.35 3.56 1.83
N LEU A 481 -25.33 3.48 0.97
CA LEU A 481 -24.35 2.39 1.00
C LEU A 481 -23.55 2.37 2.31
N ALA A 482 -23.11 3.53 2.80
CA ALA A 482 -22.42 3.66 4.09
C ALA A 482 -23.30 3.19 5.26
N LEU A 483 -24.61 3.47 5.24
CA LEU A 483 -25.55 2.98 6.26
C LEU A 483 -25.62 1.45 6.32
N GLY A 484 -25.51 0.79 5.16
CA GLY A 484 -25.57 -0.66 5.01
C GLY A 484 -24.23 -1.39 5.19
N THR A 485 -23.12 -0.68 5.31
CA THR A 485 -21.78 -1.30 5.27
C THR A 485 -21.43 -2.11 6.52
N THR A 486 -20.57 -3.11 6.35
CA THR A 486 -19.95 -3.88 7.43
C THR A 486 -18.48 -3.52 7.62
N ASN A 487 -17.96 -2.51 6.93
CA ASN A 487 -16.59 -2.06 7.05
C ASN A 487 -16.40 -1.25 8.36
N PRO A 488 -15.53 -1.68 9.29
CA PRO A 488 -15.29 -0.97 10.56
C PRO A 488 -14.82 0.48 10.40
N ASP A 489 -14.02 0.78 9.37
CA ASP A 489 -13.52 2.13 9.07
C ASP A 489 -14.66 3.08 8.74
N VAL A 490 -15.52 2.68 7.79
CA VAL A 490 -16.67 3.49 7.38
C VAL A 490 -17.69 3.60 8.52
N ARG A 491 -17.84 2.57 9.35
CA ARG A 491 -18.70 2.64 10.54
C ARG A 491 -18.17 3.62 11.58
N PHE A 492 -16.85 3.68 11.78
CA PHE A 492 -16.22 4.67 12.63
C PHE A 492 -16.48 6.09 12.09
N LEU A 493 -16.22 6.35 10.81
CA LEU A 493 -16.48 7.64 10.17
C LEU A 493 -17.97 8.03 10.16
N LEU A 494 -18.88 7.06 10.06
CA LEU A 494 -20.32 7.28 10.18
C LEU A 494 -20.70 7.70 11.61
N ALA A 495 -20.06 7.13 12.64
CA ALA A 495 -20.23 7.57 14.03
C ALA A 495 -19.80 9.03 14.22
N CYS A 496 -18.63 9.38 13.69
CA CYS A 496 -18.13 10.76 13.61
C CYS A 496 -19.13 11.70 12.92
N THR A 497 -19.64 11.31 11.75
CA THR A 497 -20.65 12.08 10.99
C THR A 497 -21.92 12.32 11.80
N TYR A 498 -22.46 11.29 12.45
CA TYR A 498 -23.64 11.43 13.31
C TYR A 498 -23.37 12.26 14.57
N CYS A 499 -22.15 12.24 15.08
CA CYS A 499 -21.75 13.13 16.17
C CYS A 499 -21.85 14.60 15.74
N HIS A 500 -21.34 14.96 14.55
CA HIS A 500 -21.50 16.30 13.98
C HIS A 500 -22.96 16.68 13.78
N GLU A 501 -23.79 15.78 13.24
CA GLU A 501 -25.24 16.03 13.07
C GLU A 501 -25.94 16.23 14.43
N ALA A 502 -25.61 15.41 15.44
CA ALA A 502 -26.19 15.49 16.79
C ALA A 502 -25.85 16.78 17.53
N LEU A 503 -24.70 17.39 17.22
CA LEU A 503 -24.26 18.67 17.79
C LEU A 503 -24.87 19.88 17.09
N ARG A 504 -25.35 19.71 15.85
CA ARG A 504 -25.95 20.79 15.04
C ARG A 504 -27.47 20.86 15.16
N THR A 505 -28.13 19.76 15.53
CA THR A 505 -29.59 19.75 15.67
C THR A 505 -30.03 20.33 17.02
N ASP A 506 -31.04 21.20 16.98
CA ASP A 506 -31.74 21.71 18.18
C ASP A 506 -32.87 20.76 18.63
N ASP A 507 -33.24 19.76 17.82
CA ASP A 507 -34.29 18.80 18.14
C ASP A 507 -33.75 17.68 19.04
N GLN A 508 -34.26 17.61 20.27
CA GLN A 508 -33.85 16.61 21.26
C GLN A 508 -34.22 15.18 20.86
N ALA A 509 -35.31 14.97 20.11
CA ALA A 509 -35.68 13.64 19.65
C ALA A 509 -34.73 13.15 18.57
N GLU A 510 -34.42 14.00 17.59
CA GLU A 510 -33.43 13.73 16.55
C GLU A 510 -32.03 13.51 17.15
N ARG A 511 -31.62 14.36 18.10
CA ARG A 511 -30.36 14.21 18.82
C ARG A 511 -30.25 12.85 19.52
N ALA A 512 -31.31 12.39 20.17
CA ALA A 512 -31.33 11.08 20.83
C ALA A 512 -31.18 9.92 19.83
N GLU A 513 -31.88 9.98 18.69
CA GLU A 513 -31.76 8.99 17.61
C GLU A 513 -30.33 8.95 17.03
N LEU A 514 -29.72 10.12 16.81
CA LEU A 514 -28.35 10.23 16.32
C LEU A 514 -27.34 9.68 17.34
N VAL A 515 -27.49 9.99 18.63
CA VAL A 515 -26.63 9.43 19.69
C VAL A 515 -26.74 7.90 19.75
N GLU A 516 -27.95 7.33 19.63
CA GLU A 516 -28.14 5.87 19.54
C GLU A 516 -27.42 5.29 18.31
N ALA A 517 -27.49 5.99 17.16
CA ALA A 517 -26.77 5.59 15.95
C ALA A 517 -25.25 5.65 16.11
N VAL A 518 -24.70 6.67 16.78
CA VAL A 518 -23.27 6.77 17.15
C VAL A 518 -22.87 5.57 17.99
N VAL A 519 -23.62 5.29 19.06
CA VAL A 519 -23.40 4.15 19.95
C VAL A 519 -23.37 2.84 19.16
N SER A 520 -24.33 2.61 18.28
CA SER A 520 -24.40 1.41 17.43
C SER A 520 -23.18 1.28 16.51
N CYS A 521 -22.76 2.37 15.87
CA CYS A 521 -21.60 2.38 14.99
C CYS A 521 -20.29 2.11 15.74
N VAL A 522 -20.10 2.72 16.92
CA VAL A 522 -18.95 2.44 17.79
C VAL A 522 -18.95 0.99 18.25
N ALA A 523 -20.10 0.40 18.59
CA ALA A 523 -20.21 -1.04 18.92
C ALA A 523 -19.57 -1.91 17.84
N TYR A 524 -19.90 -1.59 16.60
CA TYR A 524 -19.49 -2.35 15.45
C TYR A 524 -18.00 -2.12 15.14
N ALA A 525 -17.52 -0.88 15.20
CA ALA A 525 -16.13 -0.54 14.95
C ALA A 525 -15.17 -1.29 15.91
N ARG A 526 -15.61 -1.60 17.13
CA ARG A 526 -14.83 -2.34 18.14
C ARG A 526 -14.44 -3.77 17.74
N PHE A 527 -14.99 -4.34 16.67
CA PHE A 527 -14.50 -5.61 16.12
C PHE A 527 -13.09 -5.50 15.52
N SER A 528 -12.63 -4.29 15.19
CA SER A 528 -11.24 -4.00 14.90
C SER A 528 -10.53 -3.54 16.16
N ARG A 529 -9.36 -4.13 16.48
CA ARG A 529 -8.55 -3.73 17.62
C ARG A 529 -8.15 -2.25 17.53
N PHE A 530 -7.78 -1.80 16.34
CA PHE A 530 -7.40 -0.41 16.07
C PHE A 530 -8.52 0.57 16.44
N TYR A 531 -9.70 0.44 15.82
CA TYR A 531 -10.82 1.34 16.09
C TYR A 531 -11.42 1.20 17.49
N ARG A 532 -11.28 0.04 18.14
CA ARG A 532 -11.69 -0.14 19.53
C ARG A 532 -10.93 0.78 20.47
N ASP A 533 -9.62 0.88 20.27
CA ASP A 533 -8.75 1.67 21.13
C ASP A 533 -8.82 3.15 20.71
N TRP A 534 -8.91 3.42 19.41
CA TRP A 534 -8.99 4.77 18.85
C TRP A 534 -10.29 5.52 19.09
N ALA A 535 -11.45 4.86 19.03
CA ALA A 535 -12.76 5.53 19.12
C ALA A 535 -13.00 6.28 20.43
N PHE A 536 -12.24 5.97 21.48
CA PHE A 536 -12.32 6.65 22.77
C PHE A 536 -11.22 7.69 22.97
N GLN A 537 -10.28 7.80 22.04
CA GLN A 537 -9.30 8.89 21.98
C GLN A 537 -9.75 9.97 20.99
N ASP A 538 -10.60 9.61 20.03
CA ASP A 538 -11.12 10.50 19.00
C ASP A 538 -11.77 11.79 19.56
N PRO A 539 -11.33 12.98 19.12
CA PRO A 539 -11.81 14.24 19.67
C PRO A 539 -13.27 14.53 19.35
N GLU A 540 -13.83 13.95 18.27
CA GLU A 540 -15.22 14.18 17.87
C GLU A 540 -16.16 13.40 18.77
N LEU A 541 -15.90 12.09 18.93
CA LEU A 541 -16.73 11.23 19.77
C LEU A 541 -16.70 11.67 21.24
N ARG A 542 -15.62 12.31 21.69
CA ARG A 542 -15.49 12.86 23.04
C ARG A 542 -16.44 14.03 23.33
N LEU A 543 -16.99 14.69 22.31
CA LEU A 543 -18.02 15.74 22.47
C LEU A 543 -19.33 15.19 23.02
N LEU A 544 -19.58 13.90 22.79
CA LEU A 544 -20.69 13.14 23.37
C LEU A 544 -20.25 12.37 24.62
N GLY A 545 -19.13 12.74 25.25
CA GLY A 545 -18.58 12.04 26.41
C GLY A 545 -19.44 12.11 27.68
N SER A 546 -20.43 13.00 27.71
CA SER A 546 -21.47 13.06 28.75
C SER A 546 -22.62 12.07 28.51
N GLU A 547 -22.73 11.49 27.31
CA GLU A 547 -23.80 10.54 26.98
C GLU A 547 -23.53 9.18 27.67
N PRO A 548 -24.43 8.69 28.54
CA PRO A 548 -24.16 7.55 29.42
C PRO A 548 -23.74 6.27 28.69
N GLU A 549 -24.38 5.95 27.56
CA GLU A 549 -24.11 4.72 26.81
C GLU A 549 -22.75 4.73 26.12
N LEU A 550 -22.30 5.88 25.61
CA LEU A 550 -20.95 6.03 25.05
C LEU A 550 -19.91 5.96 26.16
N ARG A 551 -20.16 6.64 27.28
CA ARG A 551 -19.30 6.61 28.46
C ARG A 551 -19.13 5.20 29.01
N GLU A 552 -20.20 4.42 29.14
CA GLU A 552 -20.14 3.02 29.56
C GLU A 552 -19.29 2.17 28.61
N ARG A 553 -19.35 2.45 27.30
CA ARG A 553 -18.58 1.70 26.30
C ARG A 553 -17.10 2.09 26.25
N ALA A 554 -16.80 3.37 26.44
CA ALA A 554 -15.44 3.90 26.48
C ALA A 554 -14.66 3.39 27.67
N LEU A 555 -15.32 3.35 28.82
CA LEU A 555 -14.72 2.87 30.04
C LEU A 555 -14.62 1.35 30.00
N SER A 556 -13.39 0.84 29.99
CA SER A 556 -13.16 -0.60 30.12
C SER A 556 -13.90 -1.16 31.35
N ASP A 557 -14.58 -2.30 31.18
CA ASP A 557 -15.14 -3.01 32.33
C ASP A 557 -13.95 -3.58 33.11
N ILE A 558 -13.94 -3.36 34.42
CA ILE A 558 -12.94 -3.91 35.33
C ILE A 558 -13.69 -4.64 36.43
N ALA A 559 -13.67 -5.98 36.37
CA ALA A 559 -14.41 -6.79 37.32
C ALA A 559 -13.59 -7.06 38.59
N SER A 560 -12.26 -7.02 38.50
CA SER A 560 -11.37 -7.26 39.63
C SER A 560 -10.03 -6.55 39.49
N ALA A 561 -9.36 -6.35 40.63
CA ALA A 561 -7.99 -5.83 40.65
C ALA A 561 -7.00 -6.74 39.88
N TRP A 562 -7.28 -8.03 39.69
CA TRP A 562 -6.41 -8.94 38.94
C TRP A 562 -6.33 -8.61 37.43
N GLU A 563 -7.23 -7.79 36.92
CA GLU A 563 -7.22 -7.32 35.52
C GLU A 563 -6.25 -6.15 35.30
N ILE A 564 -5.67 -5.60 36.37
CA ILE A 564 -4.58 -4.62 36.30
C ILE A 564 -3.30 -5.38 35.89
N GLN A 565 -2.65 -4.93 34.82
CA GLN A 565 -1.54 -5.63 34.19
C GLN A 565 -0.42 -5.89 35.20
N ARG A 566 -0.12 -4.89 36.04
CA ARG A 566 0.82 -4.96 37.17
C ARG A 566 0.63 -6.20 38.05
N PHE A 567 -0.62 -6.64 38.29
CA PHE A 567 -0.93 -7.82 39.11
C PHE A 567 -1.13 -9.09 38.30
N SER A 568 -1.68 -8.97 37.08
CA SER A 568 -1.90 -10.13 36.20
C SER A 568 -0.60 -10.87 35.87
N ALA A 569 0.52 -10.14 35.72
CA ALA A 569 1.83 -10.68 35.38
C ALA A 569 2.39 -11.63 36.45
N VAL A 570 2.01 -11.41 37.72
CA VAL A 570 2.49 -12.19 38.87
C VAL A 570 1.44 -13.13 39.45
N SER A 571 0.26 -13.22 38.82
CA SER A 571 -0.84 -14.11 39.24
C SER A 571 -0.48 -15.61 39.23
N THR A 572 0.57 -15.99 38.51
CA THR A 572 1.12 -17.36 38.48
C THR A 572 2.13 -17.63 39.60
N VAL A 573 2.75 -16.57 40.14
CA VAL A 573 3.75 -16.63 41.23
C VAL A 573 3.06 -16.71 42.59
N PHE A 574 1.96 -15.99 42.74
CA PHE A 574 1.08 -16.07 43.90
C PHE A 574 -0.12 -16.96 43.54
N PRO A 575 -0.10 -18.28 43.82
CA PRO A 575 -1.17 -19.17 43.36
C PRO A 575 -2.55 -18.64 43.81
N PRO A 576 -3.58 -18.64 42.95
CA PRO A 576 -4.90 -18.03 43.22
C PRO A 576 -5.61 -18.52 44.50
N GLN A 577 -5.16 -19.63 45.07
CA GLN A 577 -5.67 -20.18 46.33
C GLN A 577 -5.07 -19.52 47.58
N ALA A 578 -3.99 -18.72 47.46
CA ALA A 578 -3.30 -18.08 48.58
C ALA A 578 -3.69 -16.60 48.79
N LEU A 579 -4.11 -15.88 47.75
CA LEU A 579 -4.54 -14.48 47.84
C LEU A 579 -5.81 -14.26 47.00
N ALA A 580 -6.93 -13.97 47.66
CA ALA A 580 -8.19 -13.64 46.99
C ALA A 580 -8.16 -12.24 46.33
N ASP A 581 -7.20 -11.40 46.73
CA ASP A 581 -7.15 -9.97 46.39
C ASP A 581 -5.68 -9.50 46.33
N PRO A 582 -5.22 -8.85 45.24
CA PRO A 582 -3.86 -8.32 45.11
C PRO A 582 -3.48 -7.31 46.20
N ALA A 583 -4.45 -6.63 46.81
CA ALA A 583 -4.21 -5.65 47.86
C ALA A 583 -3.53 -6.24 49.11
N TRP A 584 -3.39 -7.57 49.20
CA TRP A 584 -2.77 -8.29 50.31
C TRP A 584 -1.30 -8.67 50.04
N ILE A 585 -0.77 -8.33 48.87
CA ILE A 585 0.65 -8.52 48.56
C ILE A 585 1.44 -7.45 49.33
N ASP A 586 2.22 -7.87 50.31
CA ASP A 586 3.10 -7.03 51.12
C ASP A 586 4.53 -7.59 51.16
N ALA A 587 5.43 -6.92 51.87
CA ALA A 587 6.82 -7.37 52.03
C ALA A 587 6.93 -8.79 52.62
N ARG A 588 5.95 -9.24 53.43
CA ARG A 588 5.94 -10.61 54.00
C ARG A 588 5.52 -11.63 52.95
N ALA A 589 4.56 -11.29 52.10
CA ALA A 589 4.14 -12.11 50.96
C ALA A 589 5.30 -12.29 49.96
N ILE A 590 6.07 -11.23 49.69
CA ILE A 590 7.28 -11.29 48.85
C ILE A 590 8.36 -12.15 49.52
N ALA A 591 8.62 -11.95 50.82
CA ALA A 591 9.64 -12.72 51.56
C ALA A 591 9.30 -14.22 51.68
N ALA A 592 8.05 -14.61 51.47
CA ALA A 592 7.60 -16.00 51.45
C ALA A 592 7.84 -16.70 50.10
N ILE A 593 8.21 -15.96 49.04
CA ILE A 593 8.56 -16.52 47.73
C ILE A 593 10.01 -17.04 47.79
N ASP A 594 10.24 -18.26 47.28
CA ASP A 594 11.57 -18.84 47.19
C ASP A 594 12.39 -18.10 46.11
N VAL A 595 13.28 -17.20 46.58
CA VAL A 595 14.07 -16.26 45.78
C VAL A 595 14.98 -16.97 44.74
N GLY A 596 15.24 -18.28 44.91
CA GLY A 596 16.09 -19.06 44.01
C GLY A 596 15.51 -19.36 42.61
N ALA A 597 14.25 -19.00 42.33
CA ALA A 597 13.56 -19.34 41.08
C ALA A 597 13.18 -18.15 40.17
N HIS A 598 13.32 -16.90 40.63
CA HIS A 598 12.88 -15.70 39.89
C HIS A 598 13.96 -14.61 39.88
N ASP A 599 14.41 -14.24 38.68
CA ASP A 599 15.57 -13.36 38.47
C ASP A 599 15.26 -11.85 38.64
N ASP A 600 14.00 -11.45 38.90
CA ASP A 600 13.62 -10.02 38.99
C ASP A 600 12.92 -9.65 40.31
N LEU A 601 13.73 -9.47 41.36
CA LEU A 601 13.27 -8.93 42.65
C LEU A 601 12.71 -7.50 42.52
N GLY A 602 13.15 -6.72 41.53
CA GLY A 602 12.69 -5.35 41.32
C GLY A 602 11.23 -5.30 40.86
N GLU A 603 10.83 -6.23 40.01
CA GLU A 603 9.46 -6.38 39.55
C GLU A 603 8.50 -6.76 40.70
N LEU A 604 8.93 -7.64 41.61
CA LEU A 604 8.14 -8.02 42.79
C LEU A 604 7.92 -6.84 43.77
N TRP A 605 8.91 -5.97 43.95
CA TRP A 605 8.74 -4.77 44.78
C TRP A 605 7.77 -3.75 44.15
N ARG A 606 7.79 -3.58 42.82
CA ARG A 606 6.80 -2.75 42.11
C ARG A 606 5.37 -3.29 42.28
N VAL A 607 5.21 -4.61 42.40
CA VAL A 607 3.91 -5.22 42.71
C VAL A 607 3.45 -4.89 44.13
N ALA A 608 4.34 -4.97 45.13
CA ALA A 608 3.99 -4.56 46.49
C ALA A 608 3.63 -3.08 46.58
N ASP A 609 4.38 -2.20 45.91
CA ASP A 609 4.05 -0.77 45.82
C ASP A 609 2.68 -0.56 45.18
N GLY A 610 2.38 -1.28 44.10
CA GLY A 610 1.05 -1.27 43.48
C GLY A 610 -0.05 -1.77 44.43
N ALA A 611 0.20 -2.82 45.21
CA ALA A 611 -0.74 -3.36 46.17
C ALA A 611 -1.02 -2.38 47.33
N GLU A 612 0.00 -1.65 47.78
CA GLU A 612 -0.15 -0.55 48.75
C GLU A 612 -0.99 0.60 48.17
N ILE A 613 -0.73 1.03 46.93
CA ILE A 613 -1.55 2.04 46.25
C ILE A 613 -3.01 1.59 46.16
N LEU A 614 -3.27 0.33 45.76
CA LEU A 614 -4.62 -0.24 45.69
C LEU A 614 -5.30 -0.26 47.07
N ARG A 615 -4.57 -0.64 48.13
CA ARG A 615 -5.09 -0.67 49.49
C ARG A 615 -5.39 0.74 50.01
N ALA A 616 -4.48 1.68 49.75
CA ALA A 616 -4.66 3.08 50.07
C ALA A 616 -5.91 3.64 49.36
N ALA A 617 -6.04 3.40 48.06
CA ALA A 617 -7.18 3.83 47.23
C ALA A 617 -8.54 3.33 47.76
N ARG A 618 -8.62 2.07 48.19
CA ARG A 618 -9.84 1.53 48.82
C ARG A 618 -10.09 2.11 50.21
N SER A 619 -9.04 2.41 50.97
CA SER A 619 -9.14 2.89 52.35
C SER A 619 -9.52 4.37 52.47
N VAL A 620 -9.12 5.22 51.51
CA VAL A 620 -9.37 6.67 51.57
C VAL A 620 -10.84 7.04 51.46
N GLY A 621 -11.68 6.11 51.00
CA GLY A 621 -13.11 6.28 50.87
C GLY A 621 -13.44 7.41 49.89
N ALA A 622 -13.80 7.06 48.67
CA ALA A 622 -14.38 8.00 47.73
C ALA A 622 -15.89 7.80 47.74
N PRO A 623 -16.66 8.50 48.61
CA PRO A 623 -18.11 8.29 48.71
C PRO A 623 -18.84 8.53 47.37
N ASP A 624 -18.20 9.28 46.48
CA ASP A 624 -18.72 9.63 45.16
C ASP A 624 -18.15 8.75 44.03
N LEU A 625 -17.29 7.76 44.33
CA LEU A 625 -16.76 6.79 43.37
C LEU A 625 -17.14 5.37 43.82
N ASP A 626 -17.65 4.56 42.90
CA ASP A 626 -17.87 3.15 43.16
C ASP A 626 -16.55 2.34 43.08
N GLU A 627 -16.59 1.06 43.48
CA GLU A 627 -15.41 0.19 43.45
C GLU A 627 -14.81 0.07 42.05
N ARG A 628 -15.63 0.10 40.99
CA ARG A 628 -15.14 0.01 39.61
C ARG A 628 -14.37 1.26 39.21
N ALA A 629 -14.88 2.44 39.57
CA ALA A 629 -14.19 3.71 39.39
C ALA A 629 -12.85 3.74 40.15
N VAL A 630 -12.82 3.25 41.40
CA VAL A 630 -11.57 3.12 42.16
C VAL A 630 -10.58 2.20 41.45
N LEU A 631 -11.04 1.05 40.95
CA LEU A 631 -10.17 0.12 40.22
C LEU A 631 -9.65 0.70 38.90
N ARG A 632 -10.46 1.48 38.16
CA ARG A 632 -10.01 2.20 36.95
C ARG A 632 -8.96 3.25 37.28
N ALA A 633 -9.18 4.04 38.34
CA ALA A 633 -8.21 5.02 38.80
C ALA A 633 -6.87 4.35 39.15
N VAL A 634 -6.90 3.25 39.91
CA VAL A 634 -5.69 2.50 40.28
C VAL A 634 -5.03 1.89 39.05
N ARG A 635 -5.80 1.32 38.12
CA ARG A 635 -5.27 0.80 36.85
C ARG A 635 -4.51 1.88 36.08
N HIS A 636 -5.09 3.07 35.95
CA HIS A 636 -4.43 4.18 35.28
C HIS A 636 -3.13 4.57 35.97
N LEU A 637 -3.14 4.74 37.30
CA LEU A 637 -1.93 5.08 38.06
C LEU A 637 -0.82 4.05 37.90
N LEU A 638 -1.15 2.75 37.90
CA LEU A 638 -0.18 1.66 37.89
C LEU A 638 0.25 1.24 36.50
N ASP A 639 -0.67 1.09 35.55
CA ASP A 639 -0.40 0.54 34.22
C ASP A 639 -0.10 1.64 33.21
N ASP A 640 -0.96 2.68 33.11
CA ASP A 640 -0.82 3.73 32.09
C ASP A 640 0.24 4.75 32.48
N ALA A 641 0.17 5.30 33.70
CA ALA A 641 1.12 6.29 34.21
C ALA A 641 2.39 5.64 34.81
N GLY A 642 2.37 4.33 35.06
CA GLY A 642 3.53 3.56 35.49
C GLY A 642 4.04 3.92 36.90
N HIS A 643 3.21 4.50 37.76
CA HIS A 643 3.63 4.94 39.08
C HIS A 643 3.87 3.77 40.04
N ASP A 644 5.00 3.84 40.75
CA ASP A 644 5.24 3.20 42.03
C ASP A 644 4.95 4.19 43.18
N LEU A 645 5.13 3.74 44.42
CA LEU A 645 4.73 4.50 45.61
C LEU A 645 5.51 5.82 45.76
N ILE A 646 6.78 5.82 45.36
CA ILE A 646 7.69 6.97 45.43
C ILE A 646 7.40 7.95 44.30
N SER A 647 7.34 7.47 43.06
CA SER A 647 7.04 8.30 41.88
C SER A 647 5.64 8.92 41.97
N PHE A 648 4.64 8.19 42.49
CA PHE A 648 3.32 8.73 42.76
C PHE A 648 3.37 9.93 43.72
N ALA A 649 4.13 9.81 44.82
CA ALA A 649 4.29 10.90 45.79
C ALA A 649 5.01 12.12 45.20
N ILE A 650 6.09 11.90 44.44
CA ILE A 650 6.87 12.98 43.79
C ILE A 650 6.02 13.72 42.74
N THR A 651 5.29 12.98 41.90
CA THR A 651 4.37 13.57 40.91
C THR A 651 3.23 14.29 41.59
N GLY A 652 2.72 13.81 42.72
CA GLY A 652 1.73 14.52 43.52
C GLY A 652 2.19 15.90 44.02
N GLU A 653 3.49 16.09 44.27
CA GLU A 653 4.04 17.38 44.69
C GLU A 653 4.26 18.37 43.52
N HIS A 654 4.67 17.86 42.36
CA HIS A 654 5.14 18.70 41.24
C HIS A 654 4.19 18.76 40.03
N GLY A 655 3.32 17.75 39.88
CA GLY A 655 2.44 17.52 38.72
C GLY A 655 1.03 17.12 39.12
N ARG A 656 0.53 17.60 40.27
CA ARG A 656 -0.78 17.23 40.84
C ARG A 656 -1.92 17.33 39.82
N GLN A 657 -1.97 18.41 39.04
CA GLN A 657 -3.07 18.66 38.11
C GLN A 657 -3.13 17.61 37.00
N GLU A 658 -1.98 17.25 36.43
CA GLU A 658 -1.86 16.21 35.41
C GLU A 658 -2.35 14.85 35.95
N LEU A 659 -1.97 14.53 37.19
CA LEU A 659 -2.41 13.31 37.86
C LEU A 659 -3.92 13.29 38.13
N VAL A 660 -4.50 14.43 38.51
CA VAL A 660 -5.96 14.59 38.65
C VAL A 660 -6.67 14.42 37.31
N ASP A 661 -6.18 15.08 36.26
CA ASP A 661 -6.80 15.01 34.93
C ASP A 661 -6.70 13.60 34.33
N GLY A 662 -5.57 12.91 34.51
CA GLY A 662 -5.40 11.50 34.12
C GLY A 662 -6.36 10.56 34.85
N VAL A 663 -6.47 10.69 36.18
CA VAL A 663 -7.44 9.90 36.97
C VAL A 663 -8.89 10.23 36.59
N ALA A 664 -9.22 11.51 36.39
CA ALA A 664 -10.56 11.92 36.00
C ALA A 664 -10.95 11.34 34.62
N ALA A 665 -10.03 11.37 33.65
CA ALA A 665 -10.23 10.76 32.34
C ALA A 665 -10.35 9.23 32.43
N ALA A 666 -9.56 8.56 33.27
CA ALA A 666 -9.66 7.11 33.44
C ALA A 666 -11.00 6.65 34.07
N VAL A 667 -11.58 7.48 34.93
CA VAL A 667 -12.81 7.16 35.66
C VAL A 667 -14.07 7.55 34.90
N PHE A 668 -14.06 8.72 34.27
CA PHE A 668 -15.24 9.34 33.65
C PHE A 668 -15.13 9.50 32.12
N TRP A 669 -13.99 9.13 31.52
CA TRP A 669 -13.63 9.28 30.11
C TRP A 669 -13.51 10.75 29.65
N VAL A 670 -14.61 11.50 29.72
CA VAL A 670 -14.64 12.95 29.51
C VAL A 670 -15.27 13.58 30.75
N PRO A 671 -14.42 13.96 31.75
CA PRO A 671 -14.90 14.45 33.03
C PRO A 671 -15.37 15.90 32.94
N ASP A 672 -16.55 16.18 33.51
CA ASP A 672 -17.01 17.54 33.79
C ASP A 672 -16.29 18.16 35.00
N ASP A 673 -16.57 19.43 35.31
CA ASP A 673 -15.93 20.15 36.42
C ASP A 673 -16.19 19.50 37.79
N ASP A 674 -17.38 18.95 38.00
CA ASP A 674 -17.75 18.29 39.25
C ASP A 674 -17.05 16.92 39.37
N GLU A 675 -16.92 16.19 38.27
CA GLU A 675 -16.20 14.92 38.14
C GLU A 675 -14.69 15.12 38.35
N ARG A 676 -14.11 16.18 37.79
CA ARG A 676 -12.72 16.59 38.08
C ARG A 676 -12.52 16.94 39.55
N ALA A 677 -13.47 17.64 40.17
CA ALA A 677 -13.40 17.94 41.60
C ALA A 677 -13.45 16.67 42.46
N LYS A 678 -14.26 15.67 42.09
CA LYS A 678 -14.30 14.35 42.75
C LYS A 678 -12.97 13.60 42.60
N ALA A 679 -12.40 13.58 41.40
CA ALA A 679 -11.10 12.97 41.14
C ALA A 679 -9.99 13.67 41.93
N ALA A 680 -9.99 15.00 41.98
CA ALA A 680 -9.05 15.80 42.77
C ALA A 680 -9.12 15.44 44.26
N ALA A 681 -10.33 15.37 44.81
CA ALA A 681 -10.53 15.00 46.21
C ALA A 681 -10.06 13.57 46.51
N PHE A 682 -10.26 12.63 45.57
CA PHE A 682 -9.76 11.27 45.69
C PHE A 682 -8.22 11.23 45.67
N VAL A 683 -7.60 11.88 44.68
CA VAL A 683 -6.13 11.97 44.53
C VAL A 683 -5.49 12.60 45.76
N ASP A 684 -6.06 13.68 46.29
CA ASP A 684 -5.52 14.35 47.49
C ASP A 684 -5.52 13.44 48.71
N ARG A 685 -6.61 12.71 48.92
CA ARG A 685 -6.69 11.75 50.03
C ARG A 685 -5.73 10.58 49.81
N LEU A 686 -5.61 10.09 48.58
CA LEU A 686 -4.69 9.03 48.22
C LEU A 686 -3.23 9.44 48.48
N LEU A 687 -2.83 10.64 48.05
CA LEU A 687 -1.50 11.19 48.31
C LEU A 687 -1.23 11.36 49.81
N GLN A 688 -2.19 11.86 50.59
CA GLN A 688 -2.06 11.93 52.05
C GLN A 688 -1.88 10.54 52.68
N GLN A 689 -2.62 9.55 52.21
CA GLN A 689 -2.54 8.19 52.71
C GLN A 689 -1.20 7.54 52.36
N VAL A 690 -0.72 7.73 51.12
CA VAL A 690 0.58 7.23 50.66
C VAL A 690 1.73 7.91 51.42
N ALA A 691 1.67 9.22 51.66
CA ALA A 691 2.66 9.96 52.45
C ALA A 691 2.75 9.46 53.91
N ASN A 692 1.62 9.03 54.49
CA ASN A 692 1.61 8.42 55.82
C ASN A 692 2.25 7.01 55.81
N VAL A 693 2.23 6.29 54.70
CA VAL A 693 2.86 4.98 54.57
C VAL A 693 4.38 5.12 54.40
N THR A 694 4.84 6.05 53.55
CA THR A 694 6.28 6.31 53.35
C THR A 694 6.96 6.83 54.62
N SER A 695 6.32 7.77 55.33
CA SER A 695 6.88 8.33 56.58
C SER A 695 6.94 7.32 57.74
N ASN A 696 6.02 6.36 57.80
CA ASN A 696 6.08 5.28 58.80
C ASN A 696 7.10 4.18 58.42
N GLY A 697 7.30 3.92 57.12
CA GLY A 697 8.31 2.95 56.64
C GLY A 697 9.76 3.39 56.90
N GLU A 698 10.06 4.68 56.79
CA GLU A 698 11.39 5.23 57.14
C GLU A 698 11.68 5.16 58.65
N SER A 699 10.65 5.17 59.50
CA SER A 699 10.82 5.06 60.97
C SER A 699 11.00 3.63 61.48
N GLU A 700 10.65 2.60 60.69
CA GLU A 700 10.88 1.19 61.04
C GLU A 700 12.14 0.59 60.40
N ALA A 701 12.72 1.26 59.39
CA ALA A 701 13.96 0.86 58.71
C ALA A 701 15.24 1.50 59.27
N GLY A 702 15.12 2.44 60.22
CA GLY A 702 16.23 3.00 61.01
C GLY A 702 16.33 2.36 62.38
#